data_AF-A0A921SYJ8-F1
#
_entry.id   AF-A0A921SYJ8-F1
#
_cell.length_a   1.000
_cell.length_b   1.000
_cell.length_c   1.000
_cell.angle_alpha   90.00
_cell.angle_beta   90.00
_cell.angle_gamma   90.00
#
_symmetry.space_group_name_H-M   'P 1'
#
loop_
_entity.id
_entity.type
_entity.pdbx_description
1 polymer ?
#
loop_
_entity_poly.entity_id
_entity_poly.type
_entity_poly.pdbx_seq_one_letter_code
_entity_poly.pdbx_strand_id
1 'polypeptide(L)'
;MNKKYNLKLDLQFRCNNSIMKFNQFDNNTSDFFIRITNGGKLFDVEKAIVVLAVIKPSGKVASQFVEVKNGLVYADLKPNMKDEIGTYTAQAMLILEDERVVTDVISYEVEEDKIFSLLNDTVETTEEFTLLTDMLSRLSTIEISEEQRVINEAERILSEENRKIEEAKRVEAELIRQHEEADRAKYDATRESNENIRKQNESIRLANETNRIDEEAKRVEEENKRKLAEEERNANYNFMTEDEERRRLEANAHKEAENLRVQAETNRVNEEAKRRTTEQARVSAENTRVNNENTREASEVTRQNNENQRVEAETQRKNRYNSFIADAEANASNFENYTNTAKVKEEERKSNELDRKTQEARRVSNEVERISNENTRKANEVAREKNETSRQYVFENKVNEVDKKIVELNATKDNFVSSVNTKVDNKISELDNAKSDMTTTVSNKIDEVETRFNALTSSQQQDAEVIDARDGETSLKARLDRDIEKAKQVYIELEGNHISTESSTGAIQDLEIKGNTVQDPDNLADIKSVGELQEDGTYKMSILSCGKNLFDGELEQGTYSYDSSIKTSIDGEVRNVNPIYVKGGSTICFTSNTSVGILVWEYNSLGVCELESPSEVNMNVGFKLRENTKYINFRLGTNDENVVLQLEEGTQATPYEPYQENKCDILLPCQLEKVGDVADRLIEKDGVWGVEKNIKSRLLGNENWYYDSSLKRFQVKLDDVQSLAFGKLISNAYIYANDGREDKNMMTHLSNIYIIEHSCTTSDEFNKHLRDNNVFIKYATNAPQFIPLPRNTQIQLNSFFGTTHVYMESGEVEGTIKCKIPKSLGATVQSLNNKTDILSDRIEAIEGLKDSQNMKYETDKGYLVCKETKNGVIDDLKIEGKTLVNLFNNSTVKFQEEQNRLQCTNDENRWLYKKGVYTIVNLCDKTVTPNIYTTNPKTWIKALNVPGNSSITINLEENQSICEVVWFYSFGWTSSDLDKVRNGLVILEGDHTQNPPSYFEGLMSVGQDVDKIEVSSVDNIQTLSDYVVGFIADATGILNSGNTDFMSYNTFIKVDANTSYWFKYEVEKVYCYREDKSYIGVIGTSSVFLNSFTTPLDCAYVKYRYNKTLGNVPKLNYIVGGKYQSDKKQILFYNENGELEPIQELHEWDSIEKHSDNKWYYHKRSGKRSYQAEDENNSSYITDMTNTVYQLAEEEVYELAPLHLDSYANETLILCNSGAISPKMEFSITSHINEL
;
A
#
# COMPACT_ATOMS: atom_id res chain seq x y z
N MET A 1 -47.76 22.56 126.19
CA MET A 1 -46.77 23.55 126.68
C MET A 1 -47.29 24.94 126.30
N ASN A 2 -48.35 25.42 126.94
CA ASN A 2 -48.98 26.68 126.51
C ASN A 2 -48.80 27.68 127.64
N LYS A 3 -47.70 28.46 127.57
CA LYS A 3 -47.54 29.63 128.41
C LYS A 3 -48.57 30.65 127.95
N LYS A 4 -49.75 30.66 128.57
CA LYS A 4 -50.83 31.58 128.20
C LYS A 4 -50.56 32.96 128.78
N TYR A 5 -50.13 33.90 127.93
CA TYR A 5 -50.07 35.31 128.29
C TYR A 5 -51.40 35.98 127.90
N ASN A 6 -52.09 36.55 128.90
CA ASN A 6 -53.33 37.30 128.70
C ASN A 6 -53.04 38.78 128.90
N LEU A 7 -52.73 39.48 127.81
CA LEU A 7 -52.40 40.89 127.83
C LEU A 7 -53.67 41.74 127.80
N LYS A 8 -53.59 42.94 128.36
CA LYS A 8 -54.65 43.95 128.29
C LYS A 8 -54.09 45.20 127.65
N LEU A 9 -54.74 45.70 126.61
CA LEU A 9 -54.40 46.96 125.97
C LEU A 9 -55.63 47.84 125.90
N ASP A 10 -55.44 49.15 126.07
CA ASP A 10 -56.51 50.13 125.95
C ASP A 10 -56.16 51.13 124.84
N LEU A 11 -57.16 51.58 124.09
CA LEU A 11 -57.00 52.52 122.99
C LEU A 11 -56.76 53.96 123.47
N GLN A 12 -57.01 54.26 124.74
CA GLN A 12 -56.82 55.59 125.34
C GLN A 12 -55.83 55.60 126.49
N PHE A 13 -55.73 54.51 127.26
CA PHE A 13 -54.89 54.44 128.45
C PHE A 13 -53.74 53.43 128.34
N ARG A 14 -52.61 53.74 128.96
CA ARG A 14 -51.52 52.79 129.11
C ARG A 14 -51.91 51.67 130.09
N CYS A 15 -51.76 50.43 129.64
CA CYS A 15 -52.02 49.24 130.44
C CYS A 15 -50.71 48.55 130.83
N ASN A 16 -50.53 48.25 132.12
CA ASN A 16 -49.34 47.53 132.60
C ASN A 16 -49.49 46.03 132.31
N ASN A 17 -48.65 45.51 131.43
CA ASN A 17 -48.58 44.10 131.08
C ASN A 17 -47.27 43.48 131.57
N SER A 18 -47.29 42.19 131.88
CA SER A 18 -46.07 41.42 132.15
C SER A 18 -45.27 41.21 130.87
N ILE A 19 -43.94 41.30 130.95
CA ILE A 19 -43.04 41.02 129.82
C ILE A 19 -43.14 39.53 129.48
N MET A 20 -43.46 39.21 128.23
CA MET A 20 -43.55 37.83 127.78
C MET A 20 -42.17 37.30 127.43
N LYS A 21 -41.90 36.02 127.74
CA LYS A 21 -40.62 35.36 127.44
C LYS A 21 -40.85 34.14 126.58
N PHE A 22 -40.17 34.08 125.44
CA PHE A 22 -40.23 33.03 124.43
C PHE A 22 -38.83 32.48 124.14
N ASN A 23 -38.72 31.23 123.70
CA ASN A 23 -37.46 30.67 123.21
C ASN A 23 -37.36 30.83 121.68
N GLN A 24 -36.15 31.07 121.16
CA GLN A 24 -35.92 31.24 119.71
C GLN A 24 -36.37 30.01 118.89
N PHE A 25 -36.35 28.81 119.48
CA PHE A 25 -36.71 27.55 118.81
C PHE A 25 -38.12 27.03 119.16
N ASP A 26 -38.93 27.82 119.87
CA ASP A 26 -40.31 27.45 120.22
C ASP A 26 -41.19 27.32 118.95
N ASN A 27 -41.56 26.10 118.57
CA ASN A 27 -42.56 25.85 117.53
C ASN A 27 -43.95 25.67 118.16
N ASN A 28 -44.90 26.55 117.81
CA ASN A 28 -46.31 26.52 118.21
C ASN A 28 -46.60 26.76 119.71
N THR A 29 -45.70 27.39 120.46
CA THR A 29 -45.85 27.68 121.91
C THR A 29 -45.64 29.16 122.27
N SER A 30 -45.45 30.03 121.26
CA SER A 30 -45.26 31.49 121.41
C SER A 30 -46.55 32.27 121.14
N ASP A 31 -47.69 31.70 121.52
CA ASP A 31 -49.02 32.27 121.30
C ASP A 31 -49.52 33.05 122.52
N PHE A 32 -50.21 34.16 122.28
CA PHE A 32 -50.81 34.97 123.35
C PHE A 32 -52.10 35.66 122.92
N PHE A 33 -52.93 35.96 123.92
CA PHE A 33 -54.21 36.63 123.72
C PHE A 33 -54.13 38.06 124.27
N ILE A 34 -54.68 39.01 123.53
CA ILE A 34 -54.76 40.42 123.90
C ILE A 34 -56.24 40.79 124.02
N ARG A 35 -56.61 41.29 125.20
CA ARG A 35 -57.90 41.93 125.45
C ARG A 35 -57.77 43.42 125.16
N ILE A 36 -58.66 43.94 124.33
CA ILE A 36 -58.66 45.35 123.94
C ILE A 36 -59.84 46.07 124.59
N THR A 37 -59.54 47.21 125.21
CA THR A 37 -60.53 48.11 125.83
C THR A 37 -60.40 49.52 125.26
N ASN A 38 -61.44 50.35 125.42
CA ASN A 38 -61.41 51.76 125.04
C ASN A 38 -61.93 52.60 126.21
N GLY A 39 -61.04 53.37 126.84
CA GLY A 39 -61.38 54.12 128.06
C GLY A 39 -61.73 53.21 129.24
N GLY A 40 -61.18 51.99 129.29
CA GLY A 40 -61.42 50.97 130.30
C GLY A 40 -62.64 50.08 130.08
N LYS A 41 -63.43 50.29 129.01
CA LYS A 41 -64.58 49.44 128.64
C LYS A 41 -64.18 48.45 127.54
N LEU A 42 -64.75 47.24 127.56
CA LEU A 42 -64.47 46.22 126.54
C LEU A 42 -64.77 46.77 125.14
N PHE A 43 -63.78 46.72 124.25
CA PHE A 43 -63.91 47.16 122.87
C PHE A 43 -64.18 45.94 122.00
N ASP A 44 -65.24 45.98 121.20
CA ASP A 44 -65.59 44.87 120.31
C ASP A 44 -64.66 44.86 119.11
N VAL A 45 -63.86 43.79 119.01
CA VAL A 45 -62.85 43.59 117.98
C VAL A 45 -63.28 42.57 116.93
N GLU A 46 -64.48 41.99 117.01
CA GLU A 46 -64.89 40.86 116.16
C GLU A 46 -64.89 41.17 114.67
N LYS A 47 -65.09 42.43 114.29
CA LYS A 47 -65.07 42.88 112.89
C LYS A 47 -63.79 43.61 112.49
N ALA A 48 -62.84 43.78 113.41
CA ALA A 48 -61.61 44.52 113.16
C ALA A 48 -60.55 43.64 112.49
N ILE A 49 -59.85 44.19 111.50
CA ILE A 49 -58.59 43.61 111.01
C ILE A 49 -57.49 44.09 111.95
N VAL A 50 -56.77 43.16 112.57
CA VAL A 50 -55.71 43.48 113.52
C VAL A 50 -54.35 43.10 112.96
N VAL A 51 -53.42 44.05 112.96
CA VAL A 51 -52.03 43.86 112.54
C VAL A 51 -51.13 44.06 113.75
N LEU A 52 -50.33 43.06 114.06
CA LEU A 52 -49.27 43.17 115.06
C LEU A 52 -47.96 43.53 114.35
N ALA A 53 -47.48 44.75 114.57
CA ALA A 53 -46.17 45.19 114.09
C ALA A 53 -45.16 45.11 115.23
N VAL A 54 -43.95 44.60 114.93
CA VAL A 54 -42.88 44.39 115.91
C VAL A 54 -41.57 44.96 115.39
N ILE A 55 -40.80 45.54 116.30
CA ILE A 55 -39.43 45.98 116.08
C ILE A 55 -38.54 44.96 116.78
N LYS A 56 -37.63 44.37 116.00
CA LYS A 56 -36.64 43.40 116.45
C LYS A 56 -35.54 44.07 117.29
N PRO A 57 -34.76 43.30 118.06
CA PRO A 57 -33.56 43.79 118.74
C PRO A 57 -32.59 44.51 117.79
N SER A 58 -32.44 44.05 116.54
CA SER A 58 -31.63 44.70 115.51
C SER A 58 -32.18 46.04 114.99
N GLY A 59 -33.39 46.44 115.39
CA GLY A 59 -34.10 47.62 114.90
C GLY A 59 -34.87 47.41 113.60
N LYS A 60 -34.78 46.21 112.98
CA LYS A 60 -35.60 45.85 111.81
C LYS A 60 -37.06 45.65 112.22
N VAL A 61 -37.99 45.86 111.29
CA VAL A 61 -39.43 45.73 111.56
C VAL A 61 -39.99 44.48 110.89
N ALA A 62 -40.87 43.76 111.58
CA ALA A 62 -41.67 42.68 111.04
C ALA A 62 -43.14 42.90 111.42
N SER A 63 -44.08 42.38 110.64
CA SER A 63 -45.50 42.47 110.97
C SER A 63 -46.27 41.24 110.53
N GLN A 64 -47.38 41.00 111.20
CA GLN A 64 -48.31 39.93 110.83
C GLN A 64 -49.76 40.36 111.08
N PHE A 65 -50.66 39.90 110.21
CA PHE A 65 -52.09 39.90 110.51
C PHE A 65 -52.35 38.87 111.62
N VAL A 66 -53.10 39.26 112.62
CA VAL A 66 -53.45 38.42 113.77
C VAL A 66 -54.96 38.21 113.82
N GLU A 67 -55.35 37.01 114.24
CA GLU A 67 -56.74 36.58 114.22
C GLU A 67 -57.49 37.08 115.46
N VAL A 68 -58.80 37.27 115.36
CA VAL A 68 -59.66 37.52 116.51
C VAL A 68 -60.39 36.24 116.87
N LYS A 69 -60.23 35.76 118.10
CA LYS A 69 -60.85 34.53 118.61
C LYS A 69 -61.59 34.84 119.91
N ASN A 70 -62.90 34.55 119.94
CA ASN A 70 -63.77 34.73 121.12
C ASN A 70 -63.71 36.16 121.71
N GLY A 71 -63.74 37.19 120.86
CA GLY A 71 -63.68 38.60 121.28
C GLY A 71 -62.32 39.08 121.80
N LEU A 72 -61.25 38.30 121.59
CA LEU A 72 -59.87 38.66 121.94
C LEU A 72 -58.97 38.55 120.70
N VAL A 73 -57.94 39.40 120.62
CA VAL A 73 -56.92 39.26 119.58
C VAL A 73 -55.99 38.12 119.95
N TYR A 74 -55.77 37.19 119.03
CA TYR A 74 -54.90 36.04 119.18
C TYR A 74 -53.69 36.19 118.25
N ALA A 75 -52.50 36.25 118.84
CA ALA A 75 -51.25 36.33 118.11
C ALA A 75 -50.44 35.04 118.33
N ASP A 76 -50.10 34.37 117.23
CA ASP A 76 -49.09 33.33 117.18
C ASP A 76 -47.90 33.87 116.38
N LEU A 77 -46.74 34.05 117.03
CA LEU A 77 -45.61 34.75 116.42
C LEU A 77 -44.93 33.89 115.34
N LYS A 78 -44.87 34.42 114.11
CA LYS A 78 -44.09 33.83 113.01
C LYS A 78 -42.60 33.70 113.35
N PRO A 79 -41.87 32.74 112.74
CA PRO A 79 -40.44 32.53 113.02
C PRO A 79 -39.60 33.81 112.89
N ASN A 80 -39.85 34.63 111.86
CA ASN A 80 -39.15 35.89 111.63
C ASN A 80 -39.49 37.03 112.61
N MET A 81 -40.36 36.79 113.59
CA MET A 81 -40.70 37.70 114.68
C MET A 81 -40.11 37.21 116.01
N LYS A 82 -39.30 36.15 116.00
CA LYS A 82 -38.58 35.61 117.16
C LYS A 82 -37.24 34.97 116.79
N ASP A 83 -36.65 35.43 115.69
CA ASP A 83 -35.44 34.89 115.07
C ASP A 83 -34.14 35.49 115.63
N GLU A 84 -34.21 36.52 116.45
CA GLU A 84 -33.06 37.18 117.09
C GLU A 84 -33.20 37.08 118.61
N ILE A 85 -32.12 36.78 119.31
CA ILE A 85 -32.13 36.77 120.78
C ILE A 85 -32.16 38.21 121.28
N GLY A 86 -33.08 38.54 122.19
CA GLY A 86 -33.21 39.87 122.78
C GLY A 86 -34.65 40.37 122.89
N THR A 87 -34.80 41.65 123.25
CA THR A 87 -36.10 42.27 123.50
C THR A 87 -36.73 42.84 122.23
N TYR A 88 -37.92 42.36 121.90
CA TYR A 88 -38.79 42.90 120.86
C TYR A 88 -39.80 43.87 121.46
N THR A 89 -40.12 44.92 120.70
CA THR A 89 -41.24 45.83 121.02
C THR A 89 -42.31 45.70 119.95
N ALA A 90 -43.58 45.77 120.35
CA ALA A 90 -44.71 45.43 119.50
C ALA A 90 -45.91 46.34 119.75
N GLN A 91 -46.69 46.61 118.71
CA GLN A 91 -47.96 47.34 118.79
C GLN A 91 -49.00 46.67 117.91
N ALA A 92 -50.25 46.63 118.39
CA ALA A 92 -51.37 46.20 117.59
C ALA A 92 -52.05 47.42 116.95
N MET A 93 -52.28 47.35 115.65
CA MET A 93 -53.09 48.30 114.91
C MET A 93 -54.42 47.63 114.58
N LEU A 94 -55.52 48.26 114.95
CA LEU A 94 -56.86 47.82 114.57
C LEU A 94 -57.38 48.69 113.42
N ILE A 95 -58.03 48.03 112.48
CA ILE A 95 -58.64 48.65 111.32
C ILE A 95 -60.10 48.19 111.26
N LEU A 96 -61.04 49.13 111.40
CA LEU A 96 -62.47 48.85 111.40
C LEU A 96 -63.16 49.90 110.51
N GLU A 97 -63.87 49.45 109.46
CA GLU A 97 -64.68 50.31 108.57
C GLU A 97 -63.95 51.62 108.14
N ASP A 98 -62.68 51.48 107.75
CA ASP A 98 -61.73 52.52 107.31
C ASP A 98 -61.09 53.42 108.39
N GLU A 99 -61.43 53.29 109.67
CA GLU A 99 -60.71 53.95 110.77
C GLU A 99 -59.53 53.09 111.28
N ARG A 100 -58.39 53.73 111.55
CA ARG A 100 -57.17 53.08 112.09
C ARG A 100 -56.85 53.59 113.47
N VAL A 101 -56.74 52.68 114.43
CA VAL A 101 -56.37 52.99 115.82
C VAL A 101 -55.25 52.06 116.25
N VAL A 102 -54.21 52.61 116.88
CA VAL A 102 -53.05 51.85 117.37
C VAL A 102 -53.13 51.73 118.88
N THR A 103 -52.79 50.57 119.41
CA THR A 103 -52.71 50.32 120.85
C THR A 103 -51.42 50.86 121.45
N ASP A 104 -51.34 50.90 122.78
CA ASP A 104 -50.07 51.06 123.47
C ASP A 104 -49.09 49.90 123.16
N VAL A 105 -47.80 50.13 123.42
CA VAL A 105 -46.70 49.20 123.14
C VAL A 105 -46.68 48.05 124.15
N ILE A 106 -46.45 46.84 123.67
CA ILE A 106 -46.09 45.66 124.45
C ILE A 106 -44.66 45.23 124.11
N SER A 107 -44.03 44.48 125.01
CA SER A 107 -42.67 43.96 124.78
C SER A 107 -42.60 42.48 125.15
N TYR A 108 -41.76 41.75 124.42
CA TYR A 108 -41.42 40.38 124.72
C TYR A 108 -39.93 40.12 124.51
N GLU A 109 -39.39 39.17 125.24
CA GLU A 109 -37.97 38.80 125.22
C GLU A 109 -37.84 37.39 124.62
N VAL A 110 -36.92 37.24 123.66
CA VAL A 110 -36.57 35.96 123.07
C VAL A 110 -35.24 35.52 123.64
N GLU A 111 -35.23 34.36 124.31
CA GLU A 111 -34.07 33.80 125.01
C GLU A 111 -33.52 32.58 124.27
N GLU A 112 -32.21 32.34 124.41
CA GLU A 112 -31.51 31.15 123.88
C GLU A 112 -31.73 29.92 124.78
N ASP A 113 -31.94 28.74 124.20
CA ASP A 113 -31.89 27.48 124.97
C ASP A 113 -30.44 26.99 125.11
N LYS A 114 -29.86 27.17 126.31
CA LYS A 114 -28.48 26.77 126.60
C LYS A 114 -28.21 25.26 126.47
N ILE A 115 -29.25 24.42 126.49
CA ILE A 115 -29.09 22.97 126.29
C ILE A 115 -28.97 22.61 124.80
N PHE A 116 -29.70 23.28 123.92
CA PHE A 116 -29.60 23.05 122.46
C PHE A 116 -28.35 23.69 121.84
N SER A 117 -27.86 24.79 122.40
CA SER A 117 -26.56 25.39 122.04
C SER A 117 -25.40 24.42 122.30
N LEU A 118 -25.42 23.71 123.43
CA LEU A 118 -24.42 22.68 123.77
C LEU A 118 -24.56 21.38 122.97
N LEU A 119 -25.78 21.00 122.55
CA LEU A 119 -26.00 19.84 121.66
C LEU A 119 -25.50 20.11 120.24
N ASN A 120 -25.59 21.34 119.74
CA ASN A 120 -25.06 21.68 118.41
C ASN A 120 -23.51 21.65 118.39
N ASP A 121 -22.86 22.09 119.48
CA ASP A 121 -21.40 22.02 119.66
C ASP A 121 -20.86 20.57 119.82
N THR A 122 -21.64 19.66 120.41
CA THR A 122 -21.21 18.25 120.57
C THR A 122 -21.47 17.41 119.34
N VAL A 123 -22.46 17.76 118.51
CA VAL A 123 -22.67 17.10 117.23
C VAL A 123 -21.63 17.60 116.22
N GLU A 124 -21.23 18.88 116.22
CA GLU A 124 -20.13 19.40 115.38
C GLU A 124 -18.75 18.78 115.66
N THR A 125 -18.54 18.13 116.81
CA THR A 125 -17.24 17.53 117.20
C THR A 125 -17.20 16.00 117.14
N THR A 126 -18.30 15.32 116.83
CA THR A 126 -18.28 13.88 116.50
C THR A 126 -17.90 13.70 115.03
N GLU A 127 -16.84 12.92 114.75
CA GLU A 127 -16.38 12.61 113.38
C GLU A 127 -17.54 12.25 112.46
N GLU A 128 -18.57 11.54 112.95
CA GLU A 128 -19.74 11.10 112.18
C GLU A 128 -20.62 12.24 111.63
N PHE A 129 -20.76 13.37 112.33
CA PHE A 129 -21.57 14.49 111.82
C PHE A 129 -20.76 15.41 110.92
N THR A 130 -19.45 15.59 111.17
CA THR A 130 -18.56 16.19 110.18
C THR A 130 -18.52 15.32 108.93
N LEU A 131 -18.50 13.99 109.06
CA LEU A 131 -18.59 13.05 107.95
C LEU A 131 -19.94 13.13 107.23
N LEU A 132 -21.05 13.26 107.94
CA LEU A 132 -22.38 13.35 107.33
C LEU A 132 -22.59 14.70 106.62
N THR A 133 -22.08 15.79 107.20
CA THR A 133 -22.12 17.13 106.60
C THR A 133 -21.16 17.23 105.42
N ASP A 134 -19.97 16.63 105.52
CA ASP A 134 -19.04 16.45 104.40
C ASP A 134 -19.63 15.51 103.35
N MET A 135 -20.34 14.44 103.72
CA MET A 135 -21.01 13.53 102.79
C MET A 135 -22.20 14.19 102.10
N LEU A 136 -23.00 15.01 102.80
CA LEU A 136 -24.12 15.77 102.21
C LEU A 136 -23.62 16.94 101.37
N SER A 137 -22.58 17.65 101.80
CA SER A 137 -21.91 18.66 101.00
C SER A 137 -21.23 18.04 99.78
N ARG A 138 -20.58 16.88 99.92
CA ARG A 138 -20.05 16.11 98.80
C ARG A 138 -21.14 15.53 97.94
N LEU A 139 -22.30 15.11 98.45
CA LEU A 139 -23.44 14.64 97.66
C LEU A 139 -24.07 15.79 96.86
N SER A 140 -24.24 16.97 97.46
CA SER A 140 -24.68 18.18 96.76
C SER A 140 -23.64 18.65 95.74
N THR A 141 -22.35 18.59 96.07
CA THR A 141 -21.26 18.91 95.13
C THR A 141 -21.15 17.84 94.05
N ILE A 142 -21.44 16.57 94.36
CA ILE A 142 -21.54 15.47 93.40
C ILE A 142 -22.75 15.67 92.51
N GLU A 143 -23.91 16.09 93.02
CA GLU A 143 -25.12 16.34 92.23
C GLU A 143 -24.89 17.51 91.26
N ILE A 144 -24.32 18.62 91.73
CA ILE A 144 -23.91 19.75 90.88
C ILE A 144 -22.78 19.33 89.91
N SER A 145 -21.81 18.54 90.36
CA SER A 145 -20.75 17.99 89.52
C SER A 145 -21.29 16.99 88.51
N GLU A 146 -22.37 16.28 88.81
CA GLU A 146 -22.99 15.27 87.97
C GLU A 146 -23.85 15.96 86.91
N GLU A 147 -24.61 16.99 87.28
CA GLU A 147 -25.27 17.88 86.31
C GLU A 147 -24.25 18.54 85.38
N GLN A 148 -23.14 19.06 85.91
CA GLN A 148 -22.07 19.61 85.08
C GLN A 148 -21.37 18.52 84.24
N ARG A 149 -21.18 17.31 84.76
CA ARG A 149 -20.63 16.17 83.99
C ARG A 149 -21.59 15.76 82.89
N VAL A 150 -22.90 15.77 83.12
CA VAL A 150 -23.94 15.47 82.12
C VAL A 150 -23.97 16.53 81.02
N ILE A 151 -23.80 17.82 81.36
CA ILE A 151 -23.64 18.90 80.37
C ILE A 151 -22.35 18.72 79.58
N ASN A 152 -21.21 18.49 80.24
CA ASN A 152 -19.93 18.25 79.57
C ASN A 152 -19.95 16.98 78.71
N GLU A 153 -20.68 15.95 79.14
CA GLU A 153 -20.88 14.70 78.39
C GLU A 153 -21.77 14.93 77.17
N ALA A 154 -22.83 15.74 77.28
CA ALA A 154 -23.65 16.15 76.15
C ALA A 154 -22.85 17.01 75.15
N GLU A 155 -22.01 17.94 75.63
CA GLU A 155 -21.10 18.71 74.78
C GLU A 155 -20.04 17.82 74.11
N ARG A 156 -19.51 16.82 74.82
CA ARG A 156 -18.59 15.83 74.25
C ARG A 156 -19.29 14.97 73.20
N ILE A 157 -20.53 14.54 73.43
CA ILE A 157 -21.33 13.78 72.46
C ILE A 157 -21.57 14.63 71.20
N LEU A 158 -21.92 15.90 71.36
CA LEU A 158 -22.12 16.84 70.24
C LEU A 158 -20.80 17.09 69.48
N SER A 159 -19.69 17.23 70.21
CA SER A 159 -18.35 17.35 69.63
C SER A 159 -17.94 16.08 68.88
N GLU A 160 -18.28 14.91 69.40
CA GLU A 160 -18.01 13.62 68.77
C GLU A 160 -18.89 13.39 67.54
N GLU A 161 -20.15 13.83 67.54
CA GLU A 161 -21.01 13.87 66.34
C GLU A 161 -20.45 14.81 65.28
N ASN A 162 -20.04 16.02 65.67
CA ASN A 162 -19.37 16.95 64.75
C ASN A 162 -18.07 16.35 64.20
N ARG A 163 -17.27 15.67 65.02
CA ARG A 163 -16.07 14.96 64.56
C ARG A 163 -16.42 13.85 63.57
N LYS A 164 -17.51 13.10 63.78
CA LYS A 164 -17.99 12.07 62.83
C LYS A 164 -18.44 12.68 61.50
N ILE A 165 -19.10 13.83 61.53
CA ILE A 165 -19.51 14.56 60.32
C ILE A 165 -18.28 15.05 59.55
N GLU A 166 -17.30 15.65 60.23
CA GLU A 166 -16.05 16.09 59.61
C GLU A 166 -15.19 14.91 59.12
N GLU A 167 -15.20 13.79 59.85
CA GLU A 167 -14.56 12.55 59.42
C GLU A 167 -15.23 11.98 58.16
N ALA A 168 -16.56 12.00 58.09
CA ALA A 168 -17.30 11.58 56.90
C ALA A 168 -16.98 12.48 55.69
N LYS A 169 -16.92 13.82 55.89
CA LYS A 169 -16.48 14.76 54.84
C LYS A 169 -15.04 14.51 54.40
N ARG A 170 -14.13 14.19 55.33
CA ARG A 170 -12.74 13.85 55.00
C ARG A 170 -12.65 12.56 54.19
N VAL A 171 -13.45 11.54 54.56
CA VAL A 171 -13.51 10.27 53.83
C VAL A 171 -14.10 10.48 52.43
N GLU A 172 -15.13 11.30 52.28
CA GLU A 172 -15.72 11.64 50.98
C GLU A 172 -14.73 12.40 50.10
N ALA A 173 -13.99 13.38 50.66
CA ALA A 173 -12.91 14.07 49.97
C ALA A 173 -11.74 13.13 49.60
N GLU A 174 -11.45 12.14 50.44
CA GLU A 174 -10.44 11.12 50.14
C GLU A 174 -10.87 10.17 49.03
N LEU A 175 -12.16 9.81 48.99
CA LEU A 175 -12.75 9.01 47.92
C LEU A 175 -12.67 9.74 46.58
N ILE A 176 -12.97 11.05 46.58
CA ILE A 176 -12.83 11.91 45.40
C ILE A 176 -11.37 11.97 44.95
N ARG A 177 -10.41 12.17 45.87
CA ARG A 177 -8.98 12.12 45.54
C ARG A 177 -8.54 10.80 44.94
N GLN A 178 -9.01 9.67 45.47
CA GLN A 178 -8.70 8.35 44.93
C GLN A 178 -9.29 8.15 43.53
N HIS A 179 -10.48 8.69 43.27
CA HIS A 179 -11.09 8.65 41.95
C HIS A 179 -10.32 9.51 40.94
N GLU A 180 -9.94 10.73 41.33
CA GLU A 180 -9.11 11.62 40.53
C GLU A 180 -7.72 11.01 40.25
N GLU A 181 -7.14 10.30 41.22
CA GLU A 181 -5.85 9.63 41.06
C GLU A 181 -5.95 8.39 40.16
N ALA A 182 -7.05 7.65 40.25
CA ALA A 182 -7.35 6.55 39.33
C ALA A 182 -7.57 7.05 37.90
N ASP A 183 -8.25 8.20 37.73
CA ASP A 183 -8.42 8.84 36.43
C ASP A 183 -7.07 9.35 35.90
N ARG A 184 -6.21 9.95 36.75
CA ARG A 184 -4.83 10.34 36.39
C ARG A 184 -4.01 9.13 35.92
N ALA A 185 -4.06 8.02 36.65
CA ALA A 185 -3.35 6.79 36.28
C ALA A 185 -3.86 6.22 34.94
N LYS A 186 -5.16 6.31 34.66
CA LYS A 186 -5.75 5.92 33.38
C LYS A 186 -5.30 6.84 32.23
N TYR A 187 -5.22 8.15 32.47
CA TYR A 187 -4.68 9.09 31.49
C TYR A 187 -3.18 8.86 31.23
N ASP A 188 -2.38 8.59 32.27
CA ASP A 188 -0.96 8.29 32.11
C ASP A 188 -0.73 6.96 31.39
N ALA A 189 -1.52 5.91 31.67
CA ALA A 189 -1.47 4.66 30.92
C ALA A 189 -1.87 4.84 29.45
N THR A 190 -2.87 5.69 29.18
CA THR A 190 -3.27 6.06 27.81
C THR A 190 -2.16 6.82 27.10
N ARG A 191 -1.50 7.76 27.79
CA ARG A 191 -0.36 8.53 27.28
C ARG A 191 0.85 7.64 27.00
N GLU A 192 1.16 6.69 27.88
CA GLU A 192 2.23 5.70 27.70
C GLU A 192 1.95 4.78 26.52
N SER A 193 0.71 4.30 26.38
CA SER A 193 0.28 3.53 25.21
C SER A 193 0.42 4.33 23.91
N ASN A 194 -0.04 5.58 23.89
CA ASN A 194 0.09 6.46 22.72
C ASN A 194 1.56 6.77 22.39
N GLU A 195 2.42 6.92 23.40
CA GLU A 195 3.85 7.15 23.21
C GLU A 195 4.58 5.90 22.70
N ASN A 196 4.14 4.70 23.11
CA ASN A 196 4.64 3.44 22.57
C ASN A 196 4.19 3.22 21.12
N ILE A 197 2.93 3.55 20.79
CA ILE A 197 2.44 3.56 19.40
C ILE A 197 3.26 4.57 18.57
N ARG A 198 3.55 5.77 19.10
CA ARG A 198 4.38 6.75 18.42
C ARG A 198 5.80 6.24 18.16
N LYS A 199 6.43 5.55 19.12
CA LYS A 199 7.76 4.92 18.96
C LYS A 199 7.75 3.77 17.94
N GLN A 200 6.67 2.98 17.89
CA GLN A 200 6.51 1.93 16.88
C GLN A 200 6.34 2.55 15.50
N ASN A 201 5.47 3.56 15.35
CA ASN A 201 5.31 4.30 14.09
C ASN A 201 6.61 4.97 13.64
N GLU A 202 7.38 5.52 14.57
CA GLU A 202 8.70 6.09 14.30
C GLU A 202 9.70 5.02 13.82
N SER A 203 9.68 3.83 14.44
CA SER A 203 10.53 2.70 14.04
C SER A 203 10.15 2.16 12.67
N ILE A 204 8.84 2.07 12.36
CA ILE A 204 8.32 1.69 11.04
C ILE A 204 8.74 2.74 10.00
N ARG A 205 8.62 4.04 10.31
CA ARG A 205 9.08 5.11 9.41
C ARG A 205 10.59 5.03 9.17
N LEU A 206 11.39 4.72 10.20
CA LEU A 206 12.84 4.55 10.08
C LEU A 206 13.20 3.33 9.20
N ALA A 207 12.46 2.22 9.35
CA ALA A 207 12.61 1.03 8.52
C ALA A 207 12.21 1.31 7.05
N ASN A 208 11.10 1.99 6.83
CA ASN A 208 10.66 2.43 5.49
C ASN A 208 11.66 3.39 4.84
N GLU A 209 12.22 4.31 5.62
CA GLU A 209 13.26 5.24 5.15
C GLU A 209 14.56 4.49 4.80
N THR A 210 14.92 3.48 5.59
CA THR A 210 16.08 2.60 5.31
C THR A 210 15.84 1.79 4.03
N ASN A 211 14.65 1.19 3.87
CA ASN A 211 14.27 0.48 2.64
C ASN A 211 14.28 1.42 1.43
N ARG A 212 13.80 2.65 1.56
CA ARG A 212 13.84 3.66 0.49
C ARG A 212 15.28 4.04 0.14
N ILE A 213 16.17 4.16 1.13
CA ILE A 213 17.60 4.42 0.91
C ILE A 213 18.26 3.23 0.20
N ASP A 214 17.93 2.00 0.58
CA ASP A 214 18.47 0.78 -0.06
C ASP A 214 17.94 0.62 -1.49
N GLU A 215 16.67 0.92 -1.73
CA GLU A 215 16.08 0.96 -3.07
C GLU A 215 16.66 2.09 -3.92
N GLU A 216 16.91 3.27 -3.35
CA GLU A 216 17.60 4.37 -4.02
C GLU A 216 19.04 3.97 -4.38
N ALA A 217 19.75 3.29 -3.47
CA ALA A 217 21.10 2.78 -3.73
C ALA A 217 21.10 1.74 -4.86
N LYS A 218 20.13 0.81 -4.88
CA LYS A 218 19.93 -0.14 -5.99
C LYS A 218 19.60 0.58 -7.30
N ARG A 219 18.71 1.58 -7.27
CA ARG A 219 18.35 2.41 -8.43
C ARG A 219 19.58 3.13 -8.99
N VAL A 220 20.41 3.70 -8.12
CA VAL A 220 21.67 4.37 -8.48
C VAL A 220 22.69 3.38 -9.04
N GLU A 221 22.78 2.16 -8.49
CA GLU A 221 23.65 1.11 -9.02
C GLU A 221 23.20 0.66 -10.42
N GLU A 222 21.91 0.41 -10.61
CA GLU A 222 21.33 0.07 -11.91
C GLU A 222 21.44 1.23 -12.92
N GLU A 223 21.29 2.47 -12.48
CA GLU A 223 21.49 3.66 -13.32
C GLU A 223 22.97 3.79 -13.73
N ASN A 224 23.92 3.47 -12.85
CA ASN A 224 25.34 3.41 -13.19
C ASN A 224 25.65 2.27 -14.17
N LYS A 225 25.03 1.09 -14.02
CA LYS A 225 25.13 -0.01 -15.00
C LYS A 225 24.55 0.40 -16.35
N ARG A 226 23.40 1.08 -16.37
CA ARG A 226 22.80 1.63 -17.59
C ARG A 226 23.70 2.68 -18.24
N LYS A 227 24.31 3.56 -17.45
CA LYS A 227 25.26 4.56 -17.94
C LYS A 227 26.51 3.92 -18.53
N LEU A 228 27.08 2.91 -17.88
CA LEU A 228 28.24 2.16 -18.41
C LEU A 228 27.87 1.41 -19.70
N ALA A 229 26.69 0.79 -19.76
CA ALA A 229 26.19 0.16 -20.97
C ALA A 229 25.95 1.16 -22.10
N GLU A 230 25.51 2.39 -21.79
CA GLU A 230 25.33 3.46 -22.76
C GLU A 230 26.67 4.06 -23.22
N GLU A 231 27.65 4.18 -22.33
CA GLU A 231 29.03 4.54 -22.66
C GLU A 231 29.67 3.48 -23.56
N GLU A 232 29.42 2.20 -23.31
CA GLU A 232 29.89 1.09 -24.14
C GLU A 232 29.17 1.02 -25.49
N ARG A 233 27.85 1.29 -25.53
CA ARG A 233 27.11 1.46 -26.80
C ARG A 233 27.63 2.65 -27.60
N ASN A 234 27.91 3.78 -26.97
CA ASN A 234 28.50 4.95 -27.63
C ASN A 234 29.92 4.66 -28.13
N ALA A 235 30.73 3.92 -27.36
CA ALA A 235 32.06 3.49 -27.79
C ALA A 235 31.97 2.55 -29.00
N ASN A 236 31.05 1.59 -29.00
CA ASN A 236 30.78 0.71 -30.14
C ASN A 236 30.24 1.49 -31.34
N TYR A 237 29.38 2.48 -31.14
CA TYR A 237 28.87 3.33 -32.21
C TYR A 237 29.97 4.20 -32.83
N ASN A 238 30.87 4.74 -32.00
CA ASN A 238 32.05 5.46 -32.46
C ASN A 238 33.00 4.54 -33.23
N PHE A 239 33.23 3.31 -32.76
CA PHE A 239 34.03 2.31 -33.47
C PHE A 239 33.40 1.90 -34.80
N MET A 240 32.08 1.72 -34.86
CA MET A 240 31.36 1.48 -36.12
C MET A 240 31.43 2.67 -37.08
N THR A 241 31.40 3.90 -36.55
CA THR A 241 31.52 5.11 -37.36
C THR A 241 32.93 5.26 -37.92
N GLU A 242 33.97 4.99 -37.13
CA GLU A 242 35.37 4.95 -37.57
C GLU A 242 35.63 3.82 -38.58
N ASP A 243 35.04 2.64 -38.39
CA ASP A 243 35.14 1.53 -39.33
C ASP A 243 34.41 1.81 -40.65
N GLU A 244 33.24 2.46 -40.59
CA GLU A 244 32.48 2.88 -41.77
C GLU A 244 33.20 4.02 -42.51
N GLU A 245 33.82 4.97 -41.80
CA GLU A 245 34.70 5.97 -42.42
C GLU A 245 35.94 5.33 -43.06
N ARG A 246 36.54 4.33 -42.41
CA ARG A 246 37.66 3.56 -42.98
C ARG A 246 37.23 2.81 -44.25
N ARG A 247 36.10 2.10 -44.22
CA ARG A 247 35.53 1.41 -45.40
C ARG A 247 35.20 2.39 -46.51
N ARG A 248 34.70 3.59 -46.17
CA ARG A 248 34.42 4.67 -47.14
C ARG A 248 35.70 5.26 -47.75
N LEU A 249 36.76 5.44 -46.96
CA LEU A 249 38.07 5.88 -47.43
C LEU A 249 38.72 4.83 -48.34
N GLU A 250 38.64 3.55 -47.98
CA GLU A 250 39.13 2.43 -48.81
C GLU A 250 38.33 2.29 -50.11
N ALA A 251 37.00 2.42 -50.06
CA ALA A 251 36.15 2.41 -51.25
C ALA A 251 36.43 3.61 -52.18
N ASN A 252 36.68 4.79 -51.61
CA ASN A 252 37.08 5.97 -52.39
C ASN A 252 38.47 5.80 -53.00
N ALA A 253 39.44 5.24 -52.26
CA ALA A 253 40.76 4.92 -52.78
C ALA A 253 40.70 3.87 -53.90
N HIS A 254 39.85 2.85 -53.78
CA HIS A 254 39.61 1.87 -54.84
C HIS A 254 38.93 2.52 -56.06
N LYS A 255 38.01 3.44 -55.86
CA LYS A 255 37.35 4.20 -56.94
C LYS A 255 38.32 5.13 -57.66
N GLU A 256 39.23 5.78 -56.94
CA GLU A 256 40.31 6.57 -57.53
C GLU A 256 41.32 5.70 -58.28
N ALA A 257 41.70 4.55 -57.72
CA ALA A 257 42.56 3.58 -58.40
C ALA A 257 41.91 3.05 -59.68
N GLU A 258 40.60 2.77 -59.67
CA GLU A 258 39.87 2.33 -60.86
C GLU A 258 39.73 3.45 -61.89
N ASN A 259 39.50 4.70 -61.47
CA ASN A 259 39.53 5.85 -62.37
C ASN A 259 40.91 6.04 -63.02
N LEU A 260 41.99 5.90 -62.25
CA LEU A 260 43.36 5.95 -62.75
C LEU A 260 43.66 4.79 -63.69
N ARG A 261 43.15 3.58 -63.41
CA ARG A 261 43.27 2.41 -64.28
C ARG A 261 42.51 2.60 -65.58
N VAL A 262 41.28 3.12 -65.53
CA VAL A 262 40.48 3.48 -66.71
C VAL A 262 41.18 4.56 -67.53
N GLN A 263 41.80 5.55 -66.90
CA GLN A 263 42.55 6.60 -67.59
C GLN A 263 43.84 6.06 -68.22
N ALA A 264 44.56 5.16 -67.53
CA ALA A 264 45.71 4.46 -68.07
C ALA A 264 45.34 3.55 -69.26
N GLU A 265 44.22 2.83 -69.16
CA GLU A 265 43.71 1.99 -70.25
C GLU A 265 43.24 2.83 -71.43
N THR A 266 42.59 3.97 -71.17
CA THR A 266 42.22 4.94 -72.22
C THR A 266 43.46 5.48 -72.92
N ASN A 267 44.52 5.83 -72.18
CA ASN A 267 45.79 6.27 -72.75
C ASN A 267 46.45 5.16 -73.58
N ARG A 268 46.44 3.91 -73.09
CA ARG A 268 46.96 2.74 -73.82
C ARG A 268 46.19 2.49 -75.11
N VAL A 269 44.86 2.57 -75.08
CA VAL A 269 44.00 2.43 -76.27
C VAL A 269 44.28 3.54 -77.28
N ASN A 270 44.48 4.78 -76.82
CA ASN A 270 44.84 5.91 -77.69
C ASN A 270 46.22 5.75 -78.32
N GLU A 271 47.23 5.30 -77.57
CA GLU A 271 48.56 5.00 -78.11
C GLU A 271 48.54 3.79 -79.06
N GLU A 272 47.75 2.76 -78.77
CA GLU A 272 47.58 1.62 -79.68
C GLU A 272 46.82 2.03 -80.95
N ALA A 273 45.86 2.96 -80.86
CA ALA A 273 45.19 3.55 -82.03
C ALA A 273 46.16 4.39 -82.89
N LYS A 274 47.05 5.17 -82.26
CA LYS A 274 48.14 5.86 -82.97
C LYS A 274 49.07 4.86 -83.65
N ARG A 275 49.49 3.82 -82.92
CA ARG A 275 50.36 2.75 -83.45
C ARG A 275 49.71 2.02 -84.62
N ARG A 276 48.42 1.68 -84.53
CA ARG A 276 47.65 1.10 -85.65
C ARG A 276 47.59 2.04 -86.84
N THR A 277 47.42 3.34 -86.63
CA THR A 277 47.41 4.34 -87.72
C THR A 277 48.79 4.46 -88.38
N THR A 278 49.87 4.46 -87.58
CA THR A 278 51.25 4.42 -88.07
C THR A 278 51.55 3.13 -88.82
N GLU A 279 51.08 1.98 -88.33
CA GLU A 279 51.28 0.69 -88.98
C GLU A 279 50.46 0.60 -90.27
N GLN A 280 49.23 1.12 -90.30
CA GLN A 280 48.44 1.22 -91.51
C GLN A 280 49.14 2.11 -92.56
N ALA A 281 49.72 3.24 -92.13
CA ALA A 281 50.52 4.10 -93.00
C ALA A 281 51.80 3.39 -93.49
N ARG A 282 52.46 2.61 -92.63
CA ARG A 282 53.63 1.78 -92.99
C ARG A 282 53.24 0.70 -93.99
N VAL A 283 52.11 0.03 -93.81
CA VAL A 283 51.57 -0.98 -94.74
C VAL A 283 51.20 -0.34 -96.07
N SER A 284 50.59 0.86 -96.08
CA SER A 284 50.30 1.60 -97.32
C SER A 284 51.58 2.06 -98.03
N ALA A 285 52.58 2.52 -97.29
CA ALA A 285 53.89 2.86 -97.83
C ALA A 285 54.62 1.63 -98.37
N GLU A 286 54.52 0.49 -97.69
CA GLU A 286 55.09 -0.79 -98.11
C GLU A 286 54.38 -1.34 -99.35
N ASN A 287 53.05 -1.24 -99.43
CA ASN A 287 52.30 -1.56 -100.64
C ASN A 287 52.69 -0.62 -101.80
N THR A 288 52.95 0.65 -101.52
CA THR A 288 53.49 1.59 -102.53
C THR A 288 54.91 1.20 -102.94
N ARG A 289 55.75 0.80 -101.98
CA ARG A 289 57.10 0.29 -102.23
C ARG A 289 57.06 -0.98 -103.06
N VAL A 290 56.16 -1.92 -102.78
CA VAL A 290 55.94 -3.15 -103.54
C VAL A 290 55.40 -2.85 -104.93
N ASN A 291 54.48 -1.90 -105.09
CA ASN A 291 54.03 -1.48 -106.43
C ASN A 291 55.15 -0.80 -107.23
N ASN A 292 55.96 0.03 -106.58
CA ASN A 292 57.16 0.62 -107.17
C ASN A 292 58.22 -0.45 -107.49
N GLU A 293 58.35 -1.48 -106.65
CA GLU A 293 59.21 -2.65 -106.85
C GLU A 293 58.75 -3.46 -108.05
N ASN A 294 57.47 -3.77 -108.15
CA ASN A 294 56.88 -4.45 -109.32
C ASN A 294 57.01 -3.60 -110.59
N THR A 295 56.86 -2.28 -110.48
CA THR A 295 57.12 -1.34 -111.59
C THR A 295 58.60 -1.32 -111.95
N ARG A 296 59.50 -1.34 -110.97
CA ARG A 296 60.94 -1.46 -111.18
C ARG A 296 61.29 -2.81 -111.78
N GLU A 297 60.64 -3.89 -111.37
CA GLU A 297 60.84 -5.24 -111.88
C GLU A 297 60.35 -5.35 -113.33
N ALA A 298 59.19 -4.77 -113.67
CA ALA A 298 58.74 -4.64 -115.07
C ALA A 298 59.69 -3.74 -115.90
N SER A 299 60.20 -2.66 -115.31
CA SER A 299 61.21 -1.80 -115.93
C SER A 299 62.55 -2.50 -116.05
N GLU A 300 62.90 -3.39 -115.13
CA GLU A 300 64.12 -4.18 -115.08
C GLU A 300 64.05 -5.35 -116.05
N VAL A 301 62.87 -5.95 -116.26
CA VAL A 301 62.60 -6.88 -117.36
C VAL A 301 62.72 -6.15 -118.70
N THR A 302 62.17 -4.93 -118.80
CA THR A 302 62.35 -4.10 -120.00
C THR A 302 63.82 -3.71 -120.19
N ARG A 303 64.53 -3.36 -119.11
CA ARG A 303 65.97 -3.07 -119.12
C ARG A 303 66.75 -4.32 -119.48
N GLN A 304 66.40 -5.51 -118.99
CA GLN A 304 67.03 -6.78 -119.32
C GLN A 304 66.79 -7.18 -120.78
N ASN A 305 65.61 -6.91 -121.33
CA ASN A 305 65.34 -7.08 -122.76
C ASN A 305 66.18 -6.10 -123.59
N ASN A 306 66.20 -4.82 -123.20
CA ASN A 306 67.06 -3.81 -123.83
C ASN A 306 68.55 -4.10 -123.60
N GLU A 307 68.92 -4.71 -122.48
CA GLU A 307 70.28 -5.10 -122.12
C GLU A 307 70.68 -6.35 -122.88
N ASN A 308 69.79 -7.29 -123.15
CA ASN A 308 70.05 -8.41 -124.05
C ASN A 308 70.25 -7.90 -125.48
N GLN A 309 69.43 -6.96 -125.95
CA GLN A 309 69.64 -6.26 -127.23
C GLN A 309 70.96 -5.45 -127.22
N ARG A 310 71.28 -4.78 -126.10
CA ARG A 310 72.54 -4.07 -125.92
C ARG A 310 73.71 -5.04 -125.84
N VAL A 311 73.59 -6.20 -125.21
CA VAL A 311 74.63 -7.24 -125.10
C VAL A 311 74.84 -7.90 -126.45
N GLU A 312 73.82 -8.05 -127.29
CA GLU A 312 74.01 -8.39 -128.71
C GLU A 312 74.77 -7.29 -129.45
N ALA A 313 74.37 -6.01 -129.28
CA ALA A 313 75.08 -4.87 -129.87
C ALA A 313 76.50 -4.65 -129.30
N GLU A 314 76.73 -4.98 -128.03
CA GLU A 314 77.98 -4.83 -127.28
C GLU A 314 78.84 -6.08 -127.44
N THR A 315 78.30 -7.24 -127.78
CA THR A 315 79.10 -8.35 -128.32
C THR A 315 79.62 -7.95 -129.70
N GLN A 316 78.81 -7.28 -130.52
CA GLN A 316 79.28 -6.63 -131.76
C GLN A 316 80.29 -5.49 -131.49
N ARG A 317 80.16 -4.73 -130.38
CA ARG A 317 81.11 -3.66 -129.99
C ARG A 317 82.37 -4.17 -129.28
N LYS A 318 82.31 -5.21 -128.46
CA LYS A 318 83.42 -5.85 -127.74
C LYS A 318 84.34 -6.57 -128.73
N ASN A 319 83.79 -7.07 -129.84
CA ASN A 319 84.59 -7.45 -131.00
C ASN A 319 85.36 -6.26 -131.61
N ARG A 320 84.88 -5.01 -131.50
CA ARG A 320 85.64 -3.78 -131.84
C ARG A 320 86.56 -3.30 -130.71
N TYR A 321 86.21 -3.51 -129.44
CA TYR A 321 86.89 -2.95 -128.26
C TYR A 321 88.00 -3.85 -127.70
N ASN A 322 87.95 -5.17 -127.91
CA ASN A 322 89.13 -6.03 -127.76
C ASN A 322 90.29 -5.59 -128.68
N SER A 323 89.98 -4.84 -129.74
CA SER A 323 90.96 -4.16 -130.59
C SER A 323 91.52 -2.86 -129.99
N PHE A 324 90.98 -2.36 -128.86
CA PHE A 324 91.32 -1.09 -128.21
C PHE A 324 91.90 -1.28 -126.79
N ILE A 325 91.61 -2.40 -126.10
CA ILE A 325 92.12 -2.69 -124.74
C ILE A 325 93.61 -3.03 -124.69
N ALA A 326 94.23 -3.41 -125.81
CA ALA A 326 95.69 -3.48 -125.90
C ALA A 326 96.37 -2.11 -125.62
N ASP A 327 95.69 -0.98 -125.83
CA ASP A 327 96.26 0.37 -125.69
C ASP A 327 96.09 1.00 -124.29
N ALA A 328 95.28 0.43 -123.40
CA ALA A 328 94.90 1.06 -122.13
C ALA A 328 95.54 0.42 -120.87
N GLU A 329 96.18 -0.75 -120.99
CA GLU A 329 96.90 -1.44 -119.89
C GLU A 329 98.17 -0.69 -119.42
N ALA A 330 98.52 0.44 -120.04
CA ALA A 330 99.68 1.26 -119.69
C ALA A 330 99.46 2.31 -118.57
N ASN A 331 98.22 2.61 -118.14
CA ASN A 331 97.91 3.82 -117.35
C ASN A 331 97.54 3.61 -115.86
N ALA A 332 97.74 2.42 -115.29
CA ALA A 332 97.31 2.06 -113.93
C ALA A 332 98.44 2.06 -112.86
N SER A 333 99.32 3.08 -112.86
CA SER A 333 100.45 3.24 -111.90
C SER A 333 100.49 4.62 -111.21
N ASN A 334 99.37 5.16 -110.72
CA ASN A 334 99.36 6.36 -109.85
C ASN A 334 98.55 6.14 -108.56
N PHE A 335 99.03 5.12 -107.86
CA PHE A 335 98.87 4.75 -106.46
C PHE A 335 99.20 5.91 -105.48
N GLU A 336 98.88 5.70 -104.19
CA GLU A 336 99.71 6.10 -103.04
C GLU A 336 99.51 7.44 -102.30
N ASN A 337 98.75 8.44 -102.75
CA ASN A 337 98.85 9.79 -102.12
C ASN A 337 97.70 10.34 -101.24
N TYR A 338 96.54 9.69 -101.10
CA TYR A 338 95.42 10.35 -100.39
C TYR A 338 95.15 9.89 -98.94
N THR A 339 95.87 8.87 -98.47
CA THR A 339 95.61 8.21 -97.18
C THR A 339 96.15 8.96 -95.94
N ASN A 340 96.81 10.11 -96.11
CA ASN A 340 97.40 10.91 -95.02
C ASN A 340 96.55 12.13 -94.55
N THR A 341 95.38 12.39 -95.15
CA THR A 341 94.62 13.65 -94.89
C THR A 341 93.50 13.50 -93.84
N ALA A 342 93.26 12.31 -93.29
CA ALA A 342 92.14 12.04 -92.37
C ALA A 342 92.43 12.28 -90.86
N LYS A 343 93.67 12.66 -90.47
CA LYS A 343 94.07 12.84 -89.05
C LYS A 343 94.06 14.29 -88.54
N VAL A 344 93.74 15.30 -89.36
CA VAL A 344 93.89 16.73 -88.99
C VAL A 344 92.57 17.46 -88.68
N LYS A 345 91.39 16.87 -88.92
CA LYS A 345 90.09 17.55 -88.70
C LYS A 345 89.48 17.44 -87.30
N GLU A 346 90.09 16.71 -86.37
CA GLU A 346 89.53 16.49 -85.03
C GLU A 346 89.97 17.54 -83.99
N GLU A 347 91.06 18.29 -84.23
CA GLU A 347 91.52 19.33 -83.29
C GLU A 347 90.87 20.72 -83.50
N GLU A 348 90.14 20.95 -84.60
CA GLU A 348 89.43 22.22 -84.85
C GLU A 348 88.10 22.37 -84.09
N ARG A 349 87.51 21.28 -83.57
CA ARG A 349 86.24 21.36 -82.82
C ARG A 349 86.40 21.86 -81.37
N LYS A 350 87.60 21.75 -80.78
CA LYS A 350 87.86 22.13 -79.37
C LYS A 350 87.99 23.63 -79.14
N SER A 351 88.26 24.44 -80.17
CA SER A 351 88.49 25.89 -80.03
C SER A 351 87.21 26.74 -79.98
N ASN A 352 86.04 26.21 -80.39
CA ASN A 352 84.78 26.96 -80.45
C ASN A 352 83.90 26.89 -79.18
N GLU A 353 84.27 26.08 -78.17
CA GLU A 353 83.51 25.96 -76.90
C GLU A 353 84.04 26.90 -75.80
N LEU A 354 85.19 27.56 -76.00
CA LEU A 354 85.83 28.41 -74.99
C LEU A 354 85.29 29.86 -74.95
N ASP A 355 84.77 30.38 -76.07
CA ASP A 355 84.22 31.75 -76.16
C ASP A 355 82.77 31.89 -75.65
N ARG A 356 82.01 30.79 -75.56
CA ARG A 356 80.65 30.79 -74.97
C ARG A 356 80.65 30.93 -73.44
N LYS A 357 81.76 30.60 -72.76
CA LYS A 357 81.90 30.71 -71.29
C LYS A 357 82.16 32.14 -70.79
N THR A 358 82.61 33.04 -71.65
CA THR A 358 83.02 34.40 -71.24
C THR A 358 81.85 35.41 -71.20
N GLN A 359 80.70 35.10 -71.80
CA GLN A 359 79.46 35.92 -71.72
C GLN A 359 78.52 35.55 -70.56
N GLU A 360 78.63 34.35 -69.96
CA GLU A 360 77.84 33.96 -68.77
C GLU A 360 78.40 34.57 -67.46
N ALA A 361 79.68 34.97 -67.43
CA ALA A 361 80.30 35.61 -66.26
C ALA A 361 79.81 37.04 -65.97
N ARG A 362 79.17 37.73 -66.94
CA ARG A 362 78.58 39.07 -66.72
C ARG A 362 77.13 39.03 -66.20
N ARG A 363 76.41 37.91 -66.33
CA ARG A 363 75.06 37.74 -65.76
C ARG A 363 75.08 37.44 -64.25
N VAL A 364 76.16 36.81 -63.77
CA VAL A 364 76.38 36.47 -62.35
C VAL A 364 76.70 37.71 -61.48
N SER A 365 77.25 38.79 -62.05
CA SER A 365 77.61 39.99 -61.27
C SER A 365 76.43 40.87 -60.86
N ASN A 366 75.30 40.84 -61.58
CA ASN A 366 74.08 41.59 -61.21
C ASN A 366 73.21 40.84 -60.18
N GLU A 367 73.45 39.54 -59.98
CA GLU A 367 72.73 38.72 -59.00
C GLU A 367 73.34 38.83 -57.59
N VAL A 368 74.62 39.20 -57.47
CA VAL A 368 75.33 39.43 -56.20
C VAL A 368 74.85 40.71 -55.49
N GLU A 369 74.44 41.75 -56.22
CA GLU A 369 73.93 43.01 -55.65
C GLU A 369 72.49 42.87 -55.10
N ARG A 370 71.65 42.00 -55.70
CA ARG A 370 70.31 41.63 -55.21
C ARG A 370 70.36 40.84 -53.90
N ILE A 371 71.37 39.98 -53.74
CA ILE A 371 71.61 39.18 -52.52
C ILE A 371 72.08 40.06 -51.35
N SER A 372 72.81 41.16 -51.59
CA SER A 372 73.27 42.11 -50.56
C SER A 372 72.12 42.94 -49.93
N ASN A 373 71.16 43.37 -50.76
CA ASN A 373 69.99 44.12 -50.28
C ASN A 373 68.98 43.24 -49.51
N GLU A 374 68.83 41.97 -49.89
CA GLU A 374 67.99 41.00 -49.19
C GLU A 374 68.59 40.57 -47.83
N ASN A 375 69.93 40.54 -47.70
CA ASN A 375 70.60 40.30 -46.42
C ASN A 375 70.47 41.49 -45.45
N THR A 376 70.37 42.72 -45.95
CA THR A 376 70.12 43.92 -45.11
C THR A 376 68.67 43.94 -44.58
N ARG A 377 67.69 43.46 -45.36
CA ARG A 377 66.29 43.27 -44.92
C ARG A 377 66.15 42.18 -43.85
N LYS A 378 66.87 41.06 -43.99
CA LYS A 378 66.91 39.97 -42.99
C LYS A 378 67.56 40.39 -41.66
N ALA A 379 68.59 41.23 -41.68
CA ALA A 379 69.23 41.75 -40.46
C ALA A 379 68.31 42.69 -39.64
N ASN A 380 67.46 43.47 -40.31
CA ASN A 380 66.46 44.34 -39.64
C ASN A 380 65.27 43.55 -39.07
N GLU A 381 64.89 42.42 -39.68
CA GLU A 381 63.85 41.52 -39.16
C GLU A 381 64.30 40.78 -37.89
N VAL A 382 65.57 40.34 -37.84
CA VAL A 382 66.19 39.72 -36.65
C VAL A 382 66.32 40.71 -35.47
N ALA A 383 66.52 42.00 -35.75
CA ALA A 383 66.50 43.05 -34.71
C ALA A 383 65.09 43.34 -34.17
N ARG A 384 64.05 43.22 -35.00
CA ARG A 384 62.64 43.34 -34.59
C ARG A 384 62.21 42.15 -33.73
N GLU A 385 62.60 40.93 -34.11
CA GLU A 385 62.35 39.72 -33.32
C GLU A 385 63.03 39.79 -31.94
N LYS A 386 64.29 40.26 -31.84
CA LYS A 386 64.99 40.41 -30.55
C LYS A 386 64.35 41.45 -29.61
N ASN A 387 63.74 42.51 -30.16
CA ASN A 387 62.98 43.50 -29.39
C ASN A 387 61.60 42.99 -28.95
N GLU A 388 60.98 42.12 -29.74
CA GLU A 388 59.69 41.48 -29.41
C GLU A 388 59.87 40.38 -28.34
N THR A 389 60.94 39.57 -28.43
CA THR A 389 61.33 38.61 -27.39
C THR A 389 61.67 39.31 -26.06
N SER A 390 62.25 40.51 -26.09
CA SER A 390 62.52 41.31 -24.89
C SER A 390 61.24 41.89 -24.27
N ARG A 391 60.20 42.18 -25.06
CA ARG A 391 58.88 42.61 -24.56
C ARG A 391 58.10 41.44 -23.95
N GLN A 392 58.16 40.25 -24.56
CA GLN A 392 57.59 39.02 -23.98
C GLN A 392 58.29 38.63 -22.68
N TYR A 393 59.63 38.73 -22.58
CA TYR A 393 60.39 38.45 -21.34
C TYR A 393 60.05 39.40 -20.18
N VAL A 394 59.69 40.68 -20.46
CA VAL A 394 59.25 41.63 -19.42
C VAL A 394 57.82 41.33 -18.95
N PHE A 395 56.95 40.82 -19.83
CA PHE A 395 55.59 40.39 -19.47
C PHE A 395 55.61 39.07 -18.70
N GLU A 396 56.37 38.06 -19.15
CA GLU A 396 56.55 36.78 -18.46
C GLU A 396 57.21 36.92 -17.09
N ASN A 397 58.18 37.82 -16.90
CA ASN A 397 58.75 38.08 -15.57
C ASN A 397 57.76 38.74 -14.62
N LYS A 398 56.84 39.58 -15.13
CA LYS A 398 55.80 40.21 -14.30
C LYS A 398 54.70 39.22 -13.93
N VAL A 399 54.36 38.30 -14.84
CA VAL A 399 53.47 37.16 -14.58
C VAL A 399 54.10 36.21 -13.56
N ASN A 400 55.38 35.83 -13.72
CA ASN A 400 56.09 35.01 -12.73
C ASN A 400 56.23 35.69 -11.35
N GLU A 401 56.36 37.02 -11.28
CA GLU A 401 56.38 37.75 -10.01
C GLU A 401 55.00 37.79 -9.34
N VAL A 402 53.93 37.92 -10.13
CA VAL A 402 52.54 37.83 -9.67
C VAL A 402 52.22 36.39 -9.22
N ASP A 403 52.61 35.38 -9.98
CA ASP A 403 52.43 33.97 -9.64
C ASP A 403 53.23 33.58 -8.40
N LYS A 404 54.47 34.08 -8.23
CA LYS A 404 55.22 33.91 -6.97
C LYS A 404 54.51 34.56 -5.79
N LYS A 405 53.96 35.77 -5.94
CA LYS A 405 53.17 36.43 -4.88
C LYS A 405 51.85 35.69 -4.59
N ILE A 406 51.21 35.11 -5.60
CA ILE A 406 50.02 34.26 -5.44
C ILE A 406 50.38 32.96 -4.72
N VAL A 407 51.50 32.32 -5.05
CA VAL A 407 52.01 31.13 -4.37
C VAL A 407 52.43 31.44 -2.93
N GLU A 408 53.07 32.59 -2.67
CA GLU A 408 53.39 33.04 -1.30
C GLU A 408 52.13 33.37 -0.48
N LEU A 409 51.14 34.03 -1.09
CA LEU A 409 49.84 34.31 -0.45
C LEU A 409 49.07 33.02 -0.18
N ASN A 410 49.07 32.06 -1.11
CA ASN A 410 48.45 30.75 -0.92
C ASN A 410 49.20 29.94 0.12
N ALA A 411 50.54 29.92 0.13
CA ALA A 411 51.31 29.28 1.18
C ALA A 411 51.04 29.91 2.56
N THR A 412 50.88 31.25 2.63
CA THR A 412 50.51 31.95 3.87
C THR A 412 49.08 31.61 4.29
N LYS A 413 48.14 31.54 3.35
CA LYS A 413 46.74 31.12 3.57
C LYS A 413 46.67 29.68 4.05
N ASP A 414 47.40 28.77 3.40
CA ASP A 414 47.41 27.34 3.68
C ASP A 414 48.14 27.03 4.98
N ASN A 415 49.17 27.80 5.34
CA ASN A 415 49.81 27.75 6.66
C ASN A 415 48.88 28.31 7.76
N PHE A 416 48.10 29.36 7.48
CA PHE A 416 47.11 29.87 8.42
C PHE A 416 45.96 28.88 8.61
N VAL A 417 45.42 28.32 7.52
CA VAL A 417 44.39 27.28 7.54
C VAL A 417 44.92 26.02 8.22
N SER A 418 46.14 25.57 7.94
CA SER A 418 46.76 24.43 8.62
C SER A 418 46.98 24.70 10.11
N SER A 419 47.38 25.90 10.50
CA SER A 419 47.50 26.31 11.91
C SER A 419 46.14 26.30 12.61
N VAL A 420 45.08 26.80 11.94
CA VAL A 420 43.71 26.79 12.48
C VAL A 420 43.18 25.37 12.57
N ASN A 421 43.34 24.55 11.52
CA ASN A 421 42.95 23.15 11.52
C ASN A 421 43.71 22.37 12.58
N THR A 422 45.02 22.53 12.72
CA THR A 422 45.79 21.88 13.80
C THR A 422 45.29 22.29 15.18
N LYS A 423 44.90 23.56 15.38
CA LYS A 423 44.29 24.00 16.65
C LYS A 423 42.91 23.41 16.89
N VAL A 424 42.10 23.28 15.84
CA VAL A 424 40.77 22.65 15.87
C VAL A 424 40.90 21.15 16.12
N ASP A 425 41.78 20.46 15.41
CA ASP A 425 42.07 19.03 15.56
C ASP A 425 42.66 18.72 16.94
N ASN A 426 43.54 19.57 17.47
CA ASN A 426 44.00 19.45 18.85
C ASN A 426 42.83 19.64 19.84
N LYS A 427 41.89 20.54 19.56
CA LYS A 427 40.71 20.75 20.41
C LYS A 427 39.71 19.60 20.32
N ILE A 428 39.54 19.02 19.13
CA ILE A 428 38.76 17.81 18.89
C ILE A 428 39.41 16.64 19.62
N SER A 429 40.73 16.47 19.53
CA SER A 429 41.48 15.43 20.24
C SER A 429 41.41 15.61 21.76
N GLU A 430 41.49 16.84 22.29
CA GLU A 430 41.25 17.12 23.71
C GLU A 430 39.82 16.75 24.12
N LEU A 431 38.83 17.03 23.27
CA LEU A 431 37.42 16.72 23.52
C LEU A 431 37.15 15.20 23.45
N ASP A 432 37.77 14.51 22.50
CA ASP A 432 37.69 13.06 22.32
C ASP A 432 38.44 12.32 23.44
N ASN A 433 39.58 12.84 23.89
CA ASN A 433 40.26 12.33 25.07
C ASN A 433 39.40 12.56 26.32
N ALA A 434 38.79 13.73 26.50
CA ALA A 434 37.87 13.98 27.61
C ALA A 434 36.61 13.10 27.55
N LYS A 435 36.09 12.83 26.35
CA LYS A 435 34.96 11.92 26.10
C LYS A 435 35.36 10.47 26.36
N SER A 436 36.56 10.06 25.96
CA SER A 436 37.15 8.75 26.21
C SER A 436 37.42 8.54 27.70
N ASP A 437 37.97 9.53 28.39
CA ASP A 437 38.21 9.52 29.84
C ASP A 437 36.89 9.45 30.62
N MET A 438 35.86 10.19 30.16
CA MET A 438 34.52 10.12 30.73
C MET A 438 33.88 8.75 30.46
N THR A 439 34.03 8.20 29.25
CA THR A 439 33.56 6.86 28.88
C THR A 439 34.27 5.78 29.69
N THR A 440 35.58 5.92 29.91
CA THR A 440 36.41 5.02 30.71
C THR A 440 36.05 5.15 32.20
N THR A 441 35.81 6.36 32.70
CA THR A 441 35.37 6.59 34.09
C THR A 441 33.97 6.03 34.36
N VAL A 442 33.06 6.18 33.40
CA VAL A 442 31.71 5.60 33.48
C VAL A 442 31.76 4.09 33.34
N SER A 443 32.55 3.55 32.42
CA SER A 443 32.75 2.11 32.25
C SER A 443 33.38 1.49 33.48
N ASN A 444 34.45 2.08 34.04
CA ASN A 444 35.06 1.59 35.29
C ASN A 444 34.09 1.63 36.49
N LYS A 445 33.19 2.61 36.55
CA LYS A 445 32.13 2.65 37.58
C LYS A 445 31.01 1.64 37.32
N ILE A 446 30.67 1.38 36.05
CA ILE A 446 29.76 0.32 35.65
C ILE A 446 30.38 -1.03 36.01
N ASP A 447 31.64 -1.26 35.66
CA ASP A 447 32.39 -2.48 36.00
C ASP A 447 32.51 -2.65 37.52
N GLU A 448 32.71 -1.58 38.30
CA GLU A 448 32.74 -1.63 39.77
C GLU A 448 31.36 -1.97 40.35
N VAL A 449 30.28 -1.40 39.78
CA VAL A 449 28.89 -1.71 40.16
C VAL A 449 28.50 -3.13 39.74
N GLU A 450 28.93 -3.58 38.58
CA GLU A 450 28.70 -4.91 38.01
C GLU A 450 29.52 -5.97 38.77
N THR A 451 30.74 -5.65 39.20
CA THR A 451 31.55 -6.48 40.09
C THR A 451 30.89 -6.61 41.46
N ARG A 452 30.34 -5.53 42.03
CA ARG A 452 29.59 -5.58 43.29
C ARG A 452 28.26 -6.31 43.14
N PHE A 453 27.57 -6.14 42.02
CA PHE A 453 26.34 -6.84 41.68
C PHE A 453 26.60 -8.35 41.54
N ASN A 454 27.64 -8.73 40.79
CA ASN A 454 28.06 -10.12 40.60
C ASN A 454 28.56 -10.77 41.89
N ALA A 455 29.22 -10.02 42.79
CA ALA A 455 29.59 -10.51 44.12
C ALA A 455 28.37 -10.72 45.04
N LEU A 456 27.32 -9.89 44.89
CA LEU A 456 26.05 -10.01 45.60
C LEU A 456 25.20 -11.20 45.07
N THR A 457 25.17 -11.44 43.76
CA THR A 457 24.50 -12.63 43.17
C THR A 457 25.26 -13.94 43.39
N SER A 458 26.60 -13.91 43.40
CA SER A 458 27.41 -15.13 43.53
C SER A 458 27.47 -15.71 44.95
N SER A 459 27.19 -14.91 46.00
CA SER A 459 27.21 -15.41 47.38
C SER A 459 25.90 -16.05 47.85
N GLN A 460 24.79 -15.85 47.11
CA GLN A 460 23.47 -16.41 47.45
C GLN A 460 22.97 -17.53 46.51
N GLN A 461 23.71 -17.88 45.45
CA GLN A 461 23.32 -18.93 44.48
C GLN A 461 24.34 -20.09 44.37
N GLN A 462 24.79 -20.64 45.49
CA GLN A 462 25.55 -21.91 45.53
C GLN A 462 24.85 -22.98 46.36
N ASP A 463 23.56 -23.23 46.08
CA ASP A 463 22.92 -24.48 46.48
C ASP A 463 22.84 -25.43 45.28
N ALA A 464 23.18 -26.68 45.52
CA ALA A 464 23.57 -27.71 44.57
C ALA A 464 22.51 -28.14 43.52
N GLU A 465 21.32 -27.56 43.50
CA GLU A 465 20.21 -27.94 42.59
C GLU A 465 20.43 -27.53 41.13
N VAL A 466 21.32 -26.58 40.85
CA VAL A 466 21.45 -25.97 39.52
C VAL A 466 22.32 -26.78 38.55
N ILE A 467 23.13 -27.74 39.04
CA ILE A 467 24.05 -28.52 38.20
C ILE A 467 23.32 -29.62 37.41
N ASP A 468 22.40 -30.36 38.02
CA ASP A 468 21.58 -31.37 37.31
C ASP A 468 20.62 -30.70 36.32
N ALA A 469 20.10 -29.52 36.65
CA ALA A 469 19.22 -28.76 35.75
C ALA A 469 19.94 -28.19 34.52
N ARG A 470 21.28 -28.14 34.49
CA ARG A 470 22.05 -27.66 33.32
C ARG A 470 22.58 -28.77 32.45
N ASP A 471 22.50 -30.03 32.87
CA ASP A 471 22.94 -31.19 32.08
C ASP A 471 24.38 -31.01 31.54
N GLY A 472 25.27 -30.53 32.41
CA GLY A 472 26.68 -30.28 32.08
C GLY A 472 26.98 -28.96 31.34
N GLU A 473 25.97 -28.17 30.96
CA GLU A 473 26.16 -26.90 30.24
C GLU A 473 26.50 -25.73 31.16
N THR A 474 27.20 -24.75 30.61
CA THR A 474 27.69 -23.57 31.34
C THR A 474 26.55 -22.70 31.90
N SER A 475 25.35 -22.75 31.31
CA SER A 475 24.16 -22.07 31.79
C SER A 475 22.86 -22.74 31.33
N LEU A 476 21.74 -22.40 31.99
CA LEU A 476 20.40 -22.83 31.54
C LEU A 476 20.05 -22.25 30.16
N LYS A 477 20.58 -21.08 29.80
CA LYS A 477 20.49 -20.53 28.45
C LYS A 477 21.35 -21.34 27.46
N ALA A 478 22.56 -21.71 27.88
CA ALA A 478 23.45 -22.73 27.28
C ALA A 478 22.68 -23.96 26.79
N ARG A 479 22.05 -24.60 27.77
CA ARG A 479 21.18 -25.76 27.60
C ARG A 479 19.96 -25.45 26.74
N LEU A 480 19.26 -24.34 26.98
CA LEU A 480 18.06 -23.97 26.21
C LEU A 480 18.39 -23.71 24.75
N ASP A 481 19.49 -23.03 24.44
CA ASP A 481 19.94 -22.77 23.07
C ASP A 481 20.32 -24.08 22.38
N ARG A 482 21.05 -24.97 23.06
CA ARG A 482 21.36 -26.33 22.57
C ARG A 482 20.13 -27.19 22.37
N ASP A 483 19.18 -27.15 23.31
CA ASP A 483 17.95 -27.93 23.28
C ASP A 483 16.99 -27.37 22.20
N ILE A 484 16.98 -26.05 21.97
CA ILE A 484 16.33 -25.39 20.83
C ILE A 484 16.99 -25.78 19.51
N GLU A 485 18.32 -25.83 19.44
CA GLU A 485 19.05 -26.22 18.22
C GLU A 485 18.84 -27.72 17.89
N LYS A 486 18.80 -28.59 18.92
CA LYS A 486 18.38 -29.99 18.78
C LYS A 486 16.91 -30.12 18.38
N ALA A 487 16.03 -29.22 18.83
CA ALA A 487 14.62 -29.20 18.45
C ALA A 487 14.36 -28.67 17.03
N LYS A 488 15.31 -27.95 16.41
CA LYS A 488 15.22 -27.46 15.01
C LYS A 488 15.47 -28.55 13.96
N GLN A 489 16.14 -29.64 14.32
CA GLN A 489 16.42 -30.77 13.40
C GLN A 489 15.45 -31.93 13.63
N VAL A 490 14.18 -31.72 13.29
CA VAL A 490 13.21 -32.83 13.25
C VAL A 490 13.41 -33.55 11.93
N TYR A 491 13.82 -34.82 11.94
CA TYR A 491 13.84 -35.63 10.72
C TYR A 491 12.54 -36.44 10.62
N ILE A 492 11.99 -36.56 9.42
CA ILE A 492 10.87 -37.47 9.12
C ILE A 492 11.40 -38.69 8.38
N GLU A 493 11.04 -39.89 8.87
CA GLU A 493 11.35 -41.16 8.23
C GLU A 493 10.29 -41.44 7.16
N LEU A 494 10.75 -41.67 5.92
CA LEU A 494 9.90 -41.86 4.75
C LEU A 494 10.36 -43.10 4.00
N GLU A 495 9.41 -43.81 3.40
CA GLU A 495 9.65 -45.01 2.61
C GLU A 495 8.74 -45.01 1.38
N GLY A 496 9.30 -45.21 0.19
CA GLY A 496 8.56 -45.25 -1.07
C GLY A 496 9.46 -45.28 -2.30
N ASN A 497 8.89 -45.55 -3.47
CA ASN A 497 9.63 -45.52 -4.74
C ASN A 497 9.80 -44.08 -5.28
N HIS A 498 8.84 -43.20 -4.97
CA HIS A 498 8.92 -41.76 -5.14
C HIS A 498 8.46 -41.10 -3.84
N ILE A 499 9.37 -40.44 -3.15
CA ILE A 499 9.10 -39.72 -1.90
C ILE A 499 8.89 -38.25 -2.28
N SER A 500 7.77 -37.65 -1.84
CA SER A 500 7.56 -36.20 -1.90
C SER A 500 7.11 -35.73 -0.53
N THR A 501 7.81 -34.74 0.03
CA THR A 501 7.52 -34.23 1.37
C THR A 501 7.96 -32.79 1.55
N GLU A 502 7.34 -32.09 2.52
CA GLU A 502 7.84 -30.80 2.96
C GLU A 502 9.14 -30.95 3.77
N SER A 503 10.12 -30.12 3.48
CA SER A 503 11.49 -30.24 4.00
C SER A 503 12.19 -28.89 4.16
N SER A 504 13.27 -28.89 4.94
CA SER A 504 14.30 -27.86 4.90
C SER A 504 15.51 -28.29 4.09
N THR A 505 16.33 -27.31 3.70
CA THR A 505 17.66 -27.59 3.16
C THR A 505 18.53 -28.32 4.19
N GLY A 506 19.09 -29.47 3.82
CA GLY A 506 19.98 -30.24 4.69
C GLY A 506 20.33 -31.60 4.11
N ALA A 507 21.23 -32.34 4.77
CA ALA A 507 21.60 -33.68 4.33
C ALA A 507 20.48 -34.69 4.64
N ILE A 508 20.14 -35.52 3.65
CA ILE A 508 19.29 -36.70 3.82
C ILE A 508 20.10 -37.76 4.58
N GLN A 509 19.52 -38.33 5.64
CA GLN A 509 20.17 -39.30 6.51
C GLN A 509 19.55 -40.69 6.38
N ASP A 510 20.24 -41.72 6.88
CA ASP A 510 19.76 -43.10 6.95
C ASP A 510 19.17 -43.61 5.62
N LEU A 511 19.81 -43.26 4.51
CA LEU A 511 19.40 -43.71 3.18
C LEU A 511 19.60 -45.24 3.08
N GLU A 512 18.54 -45.95 2.72
CA GLU A 512 18.51 -47.39 2.49
C GLU A 512 17.72 -47.62 1.18
N ILE A 513 18.29 -48.40 0.27
CA ILE A 513 17.60 -48.77 -0.97
C ILE A 513 17.32 -50.26 -0.95
N LYS A 514 16.03 -50.61 -0.99
CA LYS A 514 15.59 -52.00 -1.09
C LYS A 514 15.42 -52.38 -2.55
N GLY A 515 16.00 -53.51 -2.92
CA GLY A 515 15.86 -54.12 -4.22
C GLY A 515 14.42 -54.49 -4.54
N ASN A 516 14.22 -54.76 -5.82
CA ASN A 516 12.95 -55.20 -6.37
C ASN A 516 13.22 -56.12 -7.56
N THR A 517 12.33 -57.06 -7.82
CA THR A 517 12.43 -57.98 -8.96
C THR A 517 11.07 -58.15 -9.57
N VAL A 518 10.99 -57.91 -10.88
CA VAL A 518 9.77 -58.10 -11.67
C VAL A 518 10.03 -59.26 -12.62
N GLN A 519 9.06 -60.15 -12.71
CA GLN A 519 9.01 -61.23 -13.68
C GLN A 519 7.76 -61.06 -14.53
N ASP A 520 7.92 -61.09 -15.84
CA ASP A 520 6.80 -61.13 -16.77
C ASP A 520 6.15 -62.53 -16.76
N PRO A 521 4.85 -62.67 -16.40
CA PRO A 521 4.15 -63.95 -16.45
C PRO A 521 4.06 -64.57 -17.85
N ASP A 522 4.04 -63.73 -18.90
CA ASP A 522 3.93 -64.16 -20.29
C ASP A 522 5.30 -64.46 -20.92
N ASN A 523 6.37 -63.92 -20.32
CA ASN A 523 7.75 -64.17 -20.72
C ASN A 523 8.65 -64.41 -19.49
N LEU A 524 8.59 -65.61 -18.93
CA LEU A 524 9.30 -65.96 -17.69
C LEU A 524 10.81 -65.79 -17.74
N ALA A 525 11.40 -65.79 -18.95
CA ALA A 525 12.83 -65.56 -19.13
C ALA A 525 13.24 -64.10 -18.87
N ASP A 526 12.29 -63.14 -18.97
CA ASP A 526 12.52 -61.72 -18.71
C ASP A 526 12.31 -61.41 -17.21
N ILE A 527 13.37 -61.62 -16.43
CA ILE A 527 13.42 -61.26 -15.01
C ILE A 527 14.30 -60.02 -14.87
N LYS A 528 13.67 -58.90 -14.52
CA LYS A 528 14.35 -57.62 -14.32
C LYS A 528 14.47 -57.30 -12.85
N SER A 529 15.52 -56.59 -12.47
CA SER A 529 15.76 -56.19 -11.09
C SER A 529 16.43 -54.83 -11.05
N VAL A 530 16.52 -54.25 -9.86
CA VAL A 530 17.01 -52.88 -9.72
C VAL A 530 18.50 -52.81 -10.08
N GLY A 531 18.84 -51.91 -11.01
CA GLY A 531 20.18 -51.70 -11.55
C GLY A 531 20.31 -52.15 -13.01
N GLU A 532 20.82 -51.26 -13.85
CA GLU A 532 20.99 -51.47 -15.30
C GLU A 532 22.42 -51.94 -15.63
N LEU A 533 22.55 -53.06 -16.35
CA LEU A 533 23.84 -53.63 -16.71
C LEU A 533 24.66 -52.66 -17.59
N GLN A 534 25.89 -52.37 -17.17
CA GLN A 534 26.85 -51.54 -17.91
C GLN A 534 27.82 -52.41 -18.71
N GLU A 535 28.52 -51.80 -19.68
CA GLU A 535 29.52 -52.49 -20.52
C GLU A 535 30.67 -53.11 -19.71
N ASP A 536 31.00 -52.54 -18.56
CA ASP A 536 32.06 -53.00 -17.65
C ASP A 536 31.63 -54.14 -16.72
N GLY A 537 30.37 -54.58 -16.81
CA GLY A 537 29.79 -55.64 -15.98
C GLY A 537 29.27 -55.19 -14.61
N THR A 538 29.33 -53.89 -14.29
CA THR A 538 28.64 -53.32 -13.12
C THR A 538 27.19 -52.98 -13.44
N TYR A 539 26.41 -52.60 -12.42
CA TYR A 539 25.01 -52.22 -12.59
C TYR A 539 24.80 -50.77 -12.14
N LYS A 540 24.35 -49.89 -13.02
CA LYS A 540 24.11 -48.48 -12.71
C LYS A 540 22.74 -48.28 -12.09
N MET A 541 22.70 -47.42 -11.07
CA MET A 541 21.48 -46.85 -10.48
C MET A 541 21.74 -45.37 -10.19
N SER A 542 20.75 -44.52 -10.44
CA SER A 542 20.81 -43.09 -10.16
C SER A 542 19.67 -42.71 -9.22
N ILE A 543 20.01 -42.09 -8.10
CA ILE A 543 19.04 -41.53 -7.16
C ILE A 543 19.11 -40.02 -7.25
N LEU A 544 17.96 -39.38 -7.41
CA LEU A 544 17.83 -37.94 -7.54
C LEU A 544 17.03 -37.41 -6.35
N SER A 545 17.47 -36.27 -5.83
CA SER A 545 16.69 -35.39 -4.97
C SER A 545 16.46 -34.08 -5.73
N CYS A 546 15.23 -33.58 -5.82
CA CYS A 546 14.93 -32.29 -6.45
C CYS A 546 13.96 -31.44 -5.62
N GLY A 547 13.95 -30.14 -5.89
CA GLY A 547 13.08 -29.18 -5.24
C GLY A 547 11.62 -29.27 -5.71
N LYS A 548 10.84 -28.21 -5.45
CA LYS A 548 9.42 -28.13 -5.78
C LYS A 548 9.15 -28.16 -7.28
N ASN A 549 9.94 -27.43 -8.07
CA ASN A 549 9.86 -27.46 -9.53
C ASN A 549 10.52 -28.76 -10.02
N LEU A 550 9.75 -29.59 -10.73
CA LEU A 550 10.16 -30.88 -11.28
C LEU A 550 10.71 -30.78 -12.70
N PHE A 551 10.55 -29.63 -13.36
CA PHE A 551 11.01 -29.44 -14.73
C PHE A 551 12.38 -28.74 -14.76
N ASP A 552 13.36 -29.38 -15.39
CA ASP A 552 14.76 -28.93 -15.48
C ASP A 552 14.99 -27.70 -16.36
N GLY A 553 13.98 -27.29 -17.13
CA GLY A 553 14.05 -26.14 -18.04
C GLY A 553 14.58 -26.48 -19.43
N GLU A 554 14.93 -27.74 -19.71
CA GLU A 554 15.47 -28.11 -21.02
C GLU A 554 14.35 -28.39 -22.02
N LEU A 555 14.21 -27.49 -23.00
CA LEU A 555 13.28 -27.61 -24.12
C LEU A 555 14.04 -27.76 -25.45
N GLU A 556 13.46 -28.53 -26.37
CA GLU A 556 13.93 -28.65 -27.76
C GLU A 556 12.76 -28.64 -28.74
N GLN A 557 12.99 -28.19 -29.98
CA GLN A 557 11.97 -28.27 -31.05
C GLN A 557 11.40 -29.69 -31.22
N GLY A 558 10.08 -29.75 -31.39
CA GLY A 558 9.34 -30.94 -31.80
C GLY A 558 8.33 -31.45 -30.78
N THR A 559 7.86 -32.67 -31.02
CA THR A 559 6.76 -33.29 -30.29
C THR A 559 6.97 -34.80 -30.12
N TYR A 560 6.10 -35.45 -29.36
CA TYR A 560 6.05 -36.90 -29.19
C TYR A 560 4.99 -37.52 -30.12
N SER A 561 5.31 -38.65 -30.76
CA SER A 561 4.36 -39.36 -31.64
C SER A 561 3.23 -40.03 -30.84
N TYR A 562 2.05 -40.16 -31.46
CA TYR A 562 0.87 -40.79 -30.84
C TYR A 562 1.04 -42.29 -30.55
N ASP A 563 1.94 -42.98 -31.26
CA ASP A 563 2.12 -44.45 -31.22
C ASP A 563 3.53 -44.85 -30.77
N SER A 564 4.40 -43.89 -30.45
CA SER A 564 5.76 -44.23 -30.05
C SER A 564 6.41 -43.08 -29.29
N SER A 565 7.29 -43.42 -28.35
CA SER A 565 8.25 -42.52 -27.71
C SER A 565 9.25 -41.87 -28.69
N ILE A 566 8.98 -41.94 -30.00
CA ILE A 566 9.81 -41.41 -31.06
C ILE A 566 9.56 -39.91 -31.20
N LYS A 567 10.65 -39.17 -31.06
CA LYS A 567 10.74 -37.72 -31.24
C LYS A 567 10.50 -37.35 -32.71
N THR A 568 9.61 -36.40 -32.99
CA THR A 568 9.39 -35.86 -34.34
C THR A 568 9.58 -34.36 -34.38
N SER A 569 10.32 -33.87 -35.38
CA SER A 569 10.51 -32.43 -35.62
C SER A 569 9.24 -31.86 -36.25
N ILE A 570 8.53 -31.01 -35.52
CA ILE A 570 7.36 -30.26 -36.01
C ILE A 570 7.61 -28.79 -35.75
N ASP A 571 7.38 -27.95 -36.77
CA ASP A 571 7.45 -26.49 -36.66
C ASP A 571 6.20 -25.98 -35.92
N GLY A 572 6.38 -25.15 -34.90
CA GLY A 572 5.32 -24.63 -34.04
C GLY A 572 5.26 -25.24 -32.63
N GLU A 573 6.11 -26.21 -32.30
CA GLU A 573 6.05 -26.96 -31.04
C GLU A 573 7.44 -27.17 -30.42
N VAL A 574 7.52 -27.03 -29.08
CA VAL A 574 8.69 -27.40 -28.28
C VAL A 574 8.29 -28.44 -27.24
N ARG A 575 9.22 -29.29 -26.82
CA ARG A 575 8.97 -30.34 -25.83
C ARG A 575 10.09 -30.44 -24.82
N ASN A 576 9.81 -31.07 -23.68
CA ASN A 576 10.85 -31.40 -22.71
C ASN A 576 11.89 -32.35 -23.33
N VAL A 577 13.16 -32.13 -23.01
CA VAL A 577 14.28 -32.98 -23.47
C VAL A 577 14.33 -34.26 -22.65
N ASN A 578 14.26 -34.14 -21.32
CA ASN A 578 14.43 -35.21 -20.36
C ASN A 578 13.10 -35.64 -19.74
N PRO A 579 12.84 -36.95 -19.53
CA PRO A 579 11.64 -37.43 -18.85
C PRO A 579 11.49 -36.87 -17.44
N ILE A 580 10.27 -36.47 -17.07
CA ILE A 580 10.00 -35.87 -15.77
C ILE A 580 9.34 -36.91 -14.87
N TYR A 581 10.08 -37.38 -13.87
CA TYR A 581 9.60 -38.38 -12.94
C TYR A 581 8.63 -37.76 -11.94
N VAL A 582 7.50 -38.43 -11.75
CA VAL A 582 6.38 -37.94 -10.93
C VAL A 582 5.86 -39.07 -10.06
N LYS A 583 5.16 -38.72 -8.99
CA LYS A 583 4.45 -39.72 -8.19
C LYS A 583 3.13 -40.09 -8.87
N GLY A 584 2.99 -41.34 -9.28
CA GLY A 584 1.72 -41.89 -9.77
C GLY A 584 0.56 -41.59 -8.84
N GLY A 585 -0.58 -41.20 -9.42
CA GLY A 585 -1.76 -40.78 -8.66
C GLY A 585 -1.64 -39.42 -7.98
N SER A 586 -0.55 -38.66 -8.12
CA SER A 586 -0.50 -37.27 -7.62
C SER A 586 -1.25 -36.30 -8.56
N THR A 587 -1.56 -35.11 -8.07
CA THR A 587 -2.04 -34.01 -8.91
C THR A 587 -0.85 -33.11 -9.21
N ILE A 588 -0.64 -32.75 -10.46
CA ILE A 588 0.42 -31.84 -10.90
C ILE A 588 -0.17 -30.55 -11.44
N CYS A 589 0.57 -29.45 -11.40
CA CYS A 589 0.17 -28.17 -11.96
C CYS A 589 1.32 -27.57 -12.80
N PHE A 590 0.96 -26.91 -13.90
CA PHE A 590 1.89 -26.20 -14.77
C PHE A 590 1.66 -24.69 -14.67
N THR A 591 2.74 -23.94 -14.49
CA THR A 591 2.77 -22.47 -14.43
C THR A 591 3.80 -21.95 -15.41
N SER A 592 3.48 -20.94 -16.21
CA SER A 592 4.43 -20.32 -17.15
C SER A 592 4.20 -18.82 -17.24
N ASN A 593 5.25 -18.09 -17.60
CA ASN A 593 5.21 -16.64 -17.88
C ASN A 593 4.47 -16.28 -19.18
N THR A 594 4.09 -17.27 -19.98
CA THR A 594 3.43 -17.11 -21.27
C THR A 594 2.25 -18.08 -21.40
N SER A 595 1.15 -17.61 -21.99
CA SER A 595 -0.03 -18.46 -22.23
C SER A 595 0.24 -19.41 -23.39
N VAL A 596 0.50 -20.68 -23.09
CA VAL A 596 0.81 -21.74 -24.07
C VAL A 596 -0.04 -22.98 -23.79
N GLY A 597 -0.49 -23.65 -24.85
CA GLY A 597 -1.19 -24.92 -24.73
C GLY A 597 -0.21 -26.06 -24.43
N ILE A 598 -0.55 -26.96 -23.52
CA ILE A 598 0.29 -28.08 -23.11
C ILE A 598 -0.42 -29.42 -23.30
N LEU A 599 0.29 -30.39 -23.89
CA LEU A 599 -0.13 -31.78 -23.97
C LEU A 599 0.83 -32.66 -23.18
N VAL A 600 0.30 -33.61 -22.41
CA VAL A 600 1.05 -34.50 -21.52
C VAL A 600 0.84 -35.97 -21.90
N TRP A 601 1.94 -36.72 -21.95
CA TRP A 601 1.98 -38.18 -22.08
C TRP A 601 2.44 -38.79 -20.75
N GLU A 602 1.73 -39.82 -20.29
CA GLU A 602 2.00 -40.53 -19.05
C GLU A 602 2.58 -41.91 -19.36
N TYR A 603 3.72 -42.25 -18.76
CA TYR A 603 4.41 -43.51 -18.98
C TYR A 603 4.55 -44.31 -17.68
N ASN A 604 4.40 -45.62 -17.75
CA ASN A 604 4.54 -46.52 -16.60
C ASN A 604 5.99 -46.98 -16.37
N SER A 605 6.19 -47.87 -15.39
CA SER A 605 7.50 -48.43 -15.03
C SER A 605 8.18 -49.25 -16.14
N LEU A 606 7.43 -49.73 -17.13
CA LEU A 606 7.94 -50.46 -18.28
C LEU A 606 8.29 -49.53 -19.46
N GLY A 607 8.11 -48.21 -19.31
CA GLY A 607 8.32 -47.23 -20.37
C GLY A 607 7.20 -47.22 -21.42
N VAL A 608 6.06 -47.85 -21.13
CA VAL A 608 4.89 -47.88 -22.02
C VAL A 608 4.00 -46.68 -21.71
N CYS A 609 3.59 -45.96 -22.75
CA CYS A 609 2.61 -44.88 -22.63
C CYS A 609 1.25 -45.48 -22.24
N GLU A 610 0.67 -45.00 -21.13
CA GLU A 610 -0.62 -45.45 -20.60
C GLU A 610 -1.82 -44.92 -21.41
N LEU A 611 -1.54 -44.12 -22.45
CA LEU A 611 -2.51 -43.40 -23.26
C LEU A 611 -2.36 -43.73 -24.75
N GLU A 612 -3.50 -43.99 -25.41
CA GLU A 612 -3.58 -44.00 -26.87
C GLU A 612 -3.50 -42.57 -27.46
N SER A 613 -3.65 -41.52 -26.64
CA SER A 613 -3.53 -40.10 -27.04
C SER A 613 -3.19 -39.19 -25.84
N PRO A 614 -2.39 -38.13 -26.01
CA PRO A 614 -2.00 -37.22 -24.92
C PRO A 614 -3.18 -36.51 -24.27
N SER A 615 -3.02 -36.14 -23.00
CA SER A 615 -4.00 -35.32 -22.26
C SER A 615 -3.70 -33.84 -22.44
N GLU A 616 -4.74 -33.05 -22.72
CA GLU A 616 -4.65 -31.59 -22.71
C GLU A 616 -4.75 -31.07 -21.28
N VAL A 617 -3.79 -30.25 -20.87
CA VAL A 617 -3.72 -29.70 -19.52
C VAL A 617 -3.87 -28.18 -19.57
N ASN A 618 -4.70 -27.64 -18.68
CA ASN A 618 -4.85 -26.20 -18.54
C ASN A 618 -3.78 -25.66 -17.59
N MET A 619 -3.15 -24.55 -17.96
CA MET A 619 -2.23 -23.84 -17.07
C MET A 619 -2.92 -23.42 -15.78
N ASN A 620 -2.18 -23.43 -14.68
CA ASN A 620 -2.61 -23.05 -13.34
C ASN A 620 -3.77 -23.90 -12.78
N VAL A 621 -4.11 -25.02 -13.43
CA VAL A 621 -5.14 -25.96 -12.98
C VAL A 621 -4.49 -27.31 -12.69
N GLY A 622 -4.84 -27.91 -11.55
CA GLY A 622 -4.35 -29.24 -11.19
C GLY A 622 -4.83 -30.33 -12.16
N PHE A 623 -3.89 -31.14 -12.67
CA PHE A 623 -4.12 -32.32 -13.49
C PHE A 623 -3.78 -33.59 -12.71
N LYS A 624 -4.75 -34.51 -12.59
CA LYS A 624 -4.59 -35.75 -11.82
C LYS A 624 -3.93 -36.83 -12.68
N LEU A 625 -2.76 -37.30 -12.25
CA LEU A 625 -2.05 -38.41 -12.88
C LEU A 625 -2.72 -39.75 -12.57
N ARG A 626 -2.51 -40.74 -13.45
CA ARG A 626 -2.89 -42.14 -13.18
C ARG A 626 -2.00 -42.74 -12.09
N GLU A 627 -2.55 -43.72 -11.37
CA GLU A 627 -1.85 -44.42 -10.28
C GLU A 627 -0.54 -45.10 -10.74
N ASN A 628 -0.50 -45.60 -11.98
CA ASN A 628 0.66 -46.33 -12.52
C ASN A 628 1.68 -45.43 -13.24
N THR A 629 1.47 -44.11 -13.26
CA THR A 629 2.39 -43.17 -13.95
C THR A 629 3.70 -43.06 -13.19
N LYS A 630 4.82 -43.32 -13.87
CA LYS A 630 6.19 -43.20 -13.36
C LYS A 630 6.83 -41.87 -13.77
N TYR A 631 6.69 -41.53 -15.05
CA TYR A 631 7.21 -40.28 -15.59
C TYR A 631 6.26 -39.74 -16.65
N ILE A 632 6.39 -38.46 -16.91
CA ILE A 632 5.65 -37.77 -17.96
C ILE A 632 6.60 -37.13 -18.95
N ASN A 633 6.08 -36.91 -20.14
CA ASN A 633 6.65 -36.02 -21.13
C ASN A 633 5.57 -35.04 -21.58
N PHE A 634 5.97 -33.84 -21.98
CA PHE A 634 5.04 -32.82 -22.45
C PHE A 634 5.56 -32.07 -23.67
N ARG A 635 4.63 -31.45 -24.40
CA ARG A 635 4.93 -30.47 -25.44
C ARG A 635 4.14 -29.19 -25.21
N LEU A 636 4.69 -28.07 -25.64
CA LEU A 636 4.09 -26.74 -25.64
C LEU A 636 3.79 -26.31 -27.08
N GLY A 637 2.64 -25.68 -27.30
CA GLY A 637 2.26 -25.09 -28.60
C GLY A 637 2.96 -23.75 -28.87
N THR A 638 4.29 -23.74 -28.93
CA THR A 638 5.11 -22.56 -29.23
C THR A 638 6.44 -22.97 -29.88
N ASN A 639 7.11 -22.03 -30.54
CA ASN A 639 8.48 -22.18 -31.06
C ASN A 639 9.57 -21.70 -30.09
N ASP A 640 9.18 -21.11 -28.96
CA ASP A 640 10.13 -20.55 -27.99
C ASP A 640 10.66 -21.63 -27.05
N GLU A 641 11.97 -21.93 -27.15
CA GLU A 641 12.68 -22.87 -26.27
C GLU A 641 13.04 -22.24 -24.92
N ASN A 642 12.81 -20.95 -24.71
CA ASN A 642 13.14 -20.22 -23.48
C ASN A 642 11.92 -19.97 -22.57
N VAL A 643 10.84 -20.72 -22.78
CA VAL A 643 9.64 -20.60 -21.93
C VAL A 643 10.00 -20.95 -20.49
N VAL A 644 9.74 -20.00 -19.59
CA VAL A 644 9.92 -20.20 -18.15
C VAL A 644 8.71 -20.96 -17.63
N LEU A 645 8.89 -22.26 -17.38
CA LEU A 645 7.85 -23.18 -16.94
C LEU A 645 8.21 -23.76 -15.57
N GLN A 646 7.22 -23.85 -14.69
CA GLN A 646 7.26 -24.64 -13.46
C GLN A 646 6.24 -25.75 -13.55
N LEU A 647 6.69 -26.95 -13.20
CA LEU A 647 5.85 -28.12 -12.99
C LEU A 647 6.00 -28.55 -11.54
N GLU A 648 4.89 -28.67 -10.82
CA GLU A 648 4.92 -29.02 -9.38
C GLU A 648 3.76 -29.95 -9.01
N GLU A 649 3.90 -30.68 -7.89
CA GLU A 649 2.79 -31.41 -7.30
C GLU A 649 1.86 -30.47 -6.53
N GLY A 650 0.58 -30.43 -6.90
CA GLY A 650 -0.42 -29.57 -6.29
C GLY A 650 -1.69 -29.44 -7.10
N THR A 651 -2.74 -28.90 -6.48
CA THR A 651 -4.01 -28.57 -7.16
C THR A 651 -4.02 -27.16 -7.76
N GLN A 652 -3.04 -26.33 -7.40
CA GLN A 652 -2.94 -24.91 -7.76
C GLN A 652 -1.47 -24.56 -7.98
N ALA A 653 -1.23 -23.62 -8.90
CA ALA A 653 0.07 -23.05 -9.17
C ALA A 653 0.60 -22.18 -8.01
N THR A 654 1.88 -22.32 -7.69
CA THR A 654 2.63 -21.45 -6.78
C THR A 654 3.57 -20.50 -7.56
N PRO A 655 4.08 -19.43 -6.91
CA PRO A 655 5.06 -18.55 -7.54
C PRO A 655 6.27 -19.31 -8.07
N TYR A 656 6.85 -18.78 -9.16
CA TYR A 656 7.95 -19.43 -9.85
C TYR A 656 9.19 -19.62 -8.96
N GLU A 657 9.69 -20.85 -8.87
CA GLU A 657 10.95 -21.26 -8.25
C GLU A 657 11.82 -22.01 -9.29
N PRO A 658 13.12 -21.68 -9.41
CA PRO A 658 14.02 -22.40 -10.30
C PRO A 658 14.15 -23.88 -9.94
N TYR A 659 14.35 -24.73 -10.94
CA TYR A 659 14.70 -26.12 -10.74
C TYR A 659 16.00 -26.26 -9.94
N GLN A 660 16.00 -27.18 -8.97
CA GLN A 660 17.15 -27.50 -8.13
C GLN A 660 17.24 -29.01 -7.98
N GLU A 661 18.44 -29.56 -8.12
CA GLU A 661 18.66 -31.01 -8.03
C GLU A 661 19.97 -31.39 -7.33
N ASN A 662 19.99 -32.61 -6.79
CA ASN A 662 21.17 -33.31 -6.33
C ASN A 662 21.06 -34.78 -6.74
N LYS A 663 21.86 -35.17 -7.74
CA LYS A 663 21.93 -36.52 -8.30
C LYS A 663 23.08 -37.32 -7.71
N CYS A 664 22.87 -38.62 -7.46
CA CYS A 664 23.90 -39.56 -7.06
C CYS A 664 23.85 -40.80 -7.97
N ASP A 665 24.88 -40.97 -8.80
CA ASP A 665 25.08 -42.15 -9.64
C ASP A 665 25.88 -43.21 -8.86
N ILE A 666 25.34 -44.42 -8.78
CA ILE A 666 25.85 -45.54 -8.00
C ILE A 666 26.12 -46.71 -8.94
N LEU A 667 27.35 -47.23 -8.90
CA LEU A 667 27.74 -48.47 -9.58
C LEU A 667 27.67 -49.62 -8.60
N LEU A 668 26.66 -50.47 -8.76
CA LEU A 668 26.41 -51.64 -7.95
C LEU A 668 27.22 -52.84 -8.47
N PRO A 669 27.77 -53.68 -7.56
CA PRO A 669 28.47 -54.91 -7.94
C PRO A 669 27.51 -56.01 -8.43
N CYS A 670 26.22 -55.90 -8.12
CA CYS A 670 25.15 -56.78 -8.57
C CYS A 670 23.81 -56.04 -8.50
N GLN A 671 22.79 -56.50 -9.23
CA GLN A 671 21.42 -56.00 -9.09
C GLN A 671 20.90 -56.19 -7.66
N LEU A 672 20.05 -55.25 -7.21
CA LEU A 672 19.30 -55.38 -5.96
C LEU A 672 17.98 -56.10 -6.25
N GLU A 673 17.88 -57.34 -5.81
CA GLU A 673 16.78 -58.24 -6.10
C GLU A 673 15.80 -58.32 -4.93
N LYS A 674 14.56 -58.75 -5.19
CA LYS A 674 13.54 -59.03 -4.17
C LYS A 674 12.81 -60.32 -4.49
N VAL A 675 12.61 -61.14 -3.46
CA VAL A 675 11.85 -62.38 -3.57
C VAL A 675 10.91 -62.49 -2.37
N GLY A 676 9.60 -62.42 -2.64
CA GLY A 676 8.59 -62.27 -1.59
C GLY A 676 8.83 -60.99 -0.78
N ASP A 677 8.85 -61.10 0.55
CA ASP A 677 9.07 -59.96 1.46
C ASP A 677 10.56 -59.63 1.71
N VAL A 678 11.49 -60.41 1.15
CA VAL A 678 12.93 -60.24 1.36
C VAL A 678 13.54 -59.53 0.17
N ALA A 679 14.31 -58.48 0.43
CA ALA A 679 15.02 -57.72 -0.60
C ALA A 679 16.51 -57.60 -0.27
N ASP A 680 17.34 -57.51 -1.30
CA ASP A 680 18.68 -56.97 -1.19
C ASP A 680 18.62 -55.51 -0.78
N ARG A 681 19.65 -55.03 -0.09
CA ARG A 681 19.65 -53.66 0.43
C ARG A 681 20.97 -52.98 0.14
N LEU A 682 20.93 -51.78 -0.39
CA LEU A 682 22.08 -50.88 -0.38
C LEU A 682 22.01 -50.07 0.92
N ILE A 683 23.01 -50.26 1.79
CA ILE A 683 23.07 -49.64 3.11
C ILE A 683 24.50 -49.23 3.45
N GLU A 684 24.64 -48.27 4.35
CA GLU A 684 25.89 -47.96 5.02
C GLU A 684 26.03 -48.82 6.29
N LYS A 685 27.16 -49.53 6.40
CA LYS A 685 27.50 -50.30 7.60
C LYS A 685 28.93 -49.99 8.03
N ASP A 686 29.08 -49.56 9.28
CA ASP A 686 30.39 -49.20 9.87
C ASP A 686 31.18 -48.17 9.04
N GLY A 687 30.49 -47.19 8.43
CA GLY A 687 31.10 -46.13 7.60
C GLY A 687 31.41 -46.53 6.16
N VAL A 688 30.93 -47.70 5.71
CA VAL A 688 31.17 -48.23 4.35
C VAL A 688 29.84 -48.56 3.68
N TRP A 689 29.60 -48.00 2.50
CA TRP A 689 28.47 -48.36 1.65
C TRP A 689 28.67 -49.73 1.00
N GLY A 690 27.61 -50.54 0.96
CA GLY A 690 27.66 -51.86 0.34
C GLY A 690 26.28 -52.48 0.13
N VAL A 691 26.26 -53.50 -0.71
CA VAL A 691 25.07 -54.32 -0.96
C VAL A 691 25.00 -55.42 0.08
N GLU A 692 24.00 -55.37 0.95
CA GLU A 692 23.57 -56.52 1.73
C GLU A 692 22.74 -57.44 0.83
N LYS A 693 23.40 -58.47 0.31
CA LYS A 693 22.87 -59.48 -0.59
C LYS A 693 22.13 -60.56 0.21
N ASN A 694 20.81 -60.49 0.16
CA ASN A 694 19.84 -61.38 0.79
C ASN A 694 19.24 -62.39 -0.20
N ILE A 695 19.32 -62.12 -1.50
CA ILE A 695 18.83 -62.96 -2.58
C ILE A 695 19.98 -63.70 -3.25
N LYS A 696 19.79 -64.99 -3.49
CA LYS A 696 20.75 -65.85 -4.18
C LYS A 696 20.13 -66.42 -5.44
N SER A 697 20.89 -66.35 -6.53
CA SER A 697 20.58 -67.03 -7.79
C SER A 697 21.29 -68.40 -7.85
N ARG A 698 20.56 -69.45 -8.24
CA ARG A 698 21.10 -70.81 -8.38
C ARG A 698 20.65 -71.42 -9.70
N LEU A 699 21.60 -71.84 -10.52
CA LEU A 699 21.36 -72.69 -11.68
C LEU A 699 21.01 -74.11 -11.22
N LEU A 700 19.92 -74.68 -11.72
CA LEU A 700 19.42 -75.99 -11.35
C LEU A 700 19.92 -77.10 -12.28
N GLY A 701 19.90 -78.34 -11.78
CA GLY A 701 20.14 -79.56 -12.56
C GLY A 701 21.37 -80.37 -12.13
N ASN A 702 21.99 -79.99 -11.00
CA ASN A 702 23.06 -80.75 -10.34
C ASN A 702 22.61 -81.30 -8.97
N GLU A 703 21.35 -81.06 -8.59
CA GLU A 703 20.79 -81.49 -7.32
C GLU A 703 20.23 -82.93 -7.37
N ASN A 704 20.10 -83.54 -6.19
CA ASN A 704 19.49 -84.86 -6.04
C ASN A 704 17.96 -84.74 -5.96
N TRP A 705 17.31 -84.51 -7.10
CA TRP A 705 15.84 -84.45 -7.17
C TRP A 705 15.21 -85.81 -6.90
N TYR A 706 14.13 -85.82 -6.14
CA TYR A 706 13.28 -86.98 -5.88
C TYR A 706 11.96 -86.84 -6.66
N TYR A 707 11.61 -87.86 -7.45
CA TYR A 707 10.32 -87.89 -8.14
C TYR A 707 9.25 -88.55 -7.27
N ASP A 708 8.21 -87.79 -6.90
CA ASP A 708 7.02 -88.30 -6.24
C ASP A 708 6.01 -88.75 -7.30
N SER A 709 5.94 -90.06 -7.54
CA SER A 709 5.02 -90.65 -8.52
C SER A 709 3.54 -90.48 -8.17
N SER A 710 3.20 -90.25 -6.89
CA SER A 710 1.81 -90.09 -6.44
C SER A 710 1.29 -88.70 -6.75
N LEU A 711 2.16 -87.69 -6.61
CA LEU A 711 1.84 -86.29 -6.84
C LEU A 711 2.37 -85.75 -8.18
N LYS A 712 3.07 -86.61 -8.96
CA LYS A 712 3.70 -86.29 -10.25
C LYS A 712 4.55 -85.02 -10.22
N ARG A 713 5.39 -84.88 -9.18
CA ARG A 713 6.25 -83.71 -8.98
C ARG A 713 7.66 -84.10 -8.56
N PHE A 714 8.61 -83.26 -8.88
CA PHE A 714 10.00 -83.38 -8.43
C PHE A 714 10.19 -82.57 -7.16
N GLN A 715 10.94 -83.08 -6.20
CA GLN A 715 11.26 -82.42 -4.94
C GLN A 715 12.76 -82.40 -4.68
N VAL A 716 13.27 -81.28 -4.17
CA VAL A 716 14.63 -81.17 -3.64
C VAL A 716 14.63 -80.38 -2.34
N LYS A 717 15.48 -80.76 -1.39
CA LYS A 717 15.76 -79.96 -0.20
C LYS A 717 16.99 -79.09 -0.46
N LEU A 718 16.87 -77.78 -0.22
CA LEU A 718 17.99 -76.85 -0.24
C LEU A 718 18.26 -76.33 1.17
N ASP A 719 19.48 -76.53 1.68
CA ASP A 719 19.83 -76.18 3.07
C ASP A 719 20.17 -74.69 3.27
N ASP A 720 20.41 -73.94 2.19
CA ASP A 720 20.76 -72.51 2.21
C ASP A 720 19.56 -71.57 1.92
N VAL A 721 18.36 -72.13 1.81
CA VAL A 721 17.12 -71.37 1.68
C VAL A 721 16.58 -71.03 3.08
N GLN A 722 16.21 -69.76 3.31
CA GLN A 722 15.55 -69.34 4.55
C GLN A 722 14.24 -70.11 4.74
N SER A 723 13.92 -70.65 5.93
CA SER A 723 12.76 -71.54 6.10
C SER A 723 11.46 -70.86 5.62
N LEU A 724 10.88 -71.38 4.54
CA LEU A 724 9.83 -70.72 3.78
C LEU A 724 8.46 -70.98 4.39
N ALA A 725 7.77 -69.90 4.80
CA ALA A 725 6.34 -69.79 4.56
C ALA A 725 6.12 -69.61 3.05
N PHE A 726 5.00 -70.12 2.53
CA PHE A 726 4.62 -70.07 1.10
C PHE A 726 4.92 -68.70 0.44
N GLY A 727 5.48 -68.68 -0.78
CA GLY A 727 5.50 -67.48 -1.63
C GLY A 727 6.85 -66.81 -1.94
N LYS A 728 8.00 -67.48 -1.82
CA LYS A 728 9.31 -66.79 -1.90
C LYS A 728 10.33 -67.37 -2.89
N LEU A 729 9.92 -67.63 -4.14
CA LEU A 729 10.84 -68.11 -5.17
C LEU A 729 10.45 -67.63 -6.57
N ILE A 730 11.42 -67.19 -7.36
CA ILE A 730 11.27 -66.74 -8.76
C ILE A 730 12.10 -67.68 -9.66
N SER A 731 11.60 -68.07 -10.83
CA SER A 731 12.31 -68.96 -11.77
C SER A 731 12.16 -68.47 -13.19
N ASN A 732 13.23 -68.50 -14.00
CA ASN A 732 13.16 -68.10 -15.41
C ASN A 732 12.33 -69.05 -16.30
N ALA A 733 11.87 -70.18 -15.77
CA ALA A 733 11.17 -71.20 -16.53
C ALA A 733 9.81 -71.58 -15.95
N TYR A 734 9.57 -71.38 -14.64
CA TYR A 734 8.39 -71.85 -13.92
C TYR A 734 7.69 -70.73 -13.15
N ILE A 735 6.36 -70.73 -13.14
CA ILE A 735 5.55 -69.77 -12.36
C ILE A 735 5.36 -70.31 -10.94
N TYR A 736 5.39 -69.41 -9.96
CA TYR A 736 5.03 -69.75 -8.59
C TYR A 736 3.52 -69.93 -8.47
N ALA A 737 3.05 -71.07 -7.96
CA ALA A 737 1.63 -71.29 -7.69
C ALA A 737 1.39 -72.03 -6.38
N ASN A 738 0.43 -71.52 -5.59
CA ASN A 738 0.00 -72.12 -4.33
C ASN A 738 -1.13 -73.16 -4.49
N ASP A 739 -1.78 -73.24 -5.66
CA ASP A 739 -3.05 -73.96 -5.87
C ASP A 739 -2.96 -75.14 -6.87
N GLY A 740 -1.79 -75.40 -7.48
CA GLY A 740 -1.54 -76.64 -8.24
C GLY A 740 -2.16 -76.73 -9.64
N ARG A 741 -2.41 -75.61 -10.33
CA ARG A 741 -2.77 -75.57 -11.77
C ARG A 741 -1.72 -76.24 -12.70
N GLU A 742 -2.10 -76.58 -13.93
CA GLU A 742 -1.36 -77.57 -14.74
C GLU A 742 -0.25 -77.00 -15.66
N ASP A 743 -0.16 -75.67 -15.88
CA ASP A 743 0.62 -75.15 -17.01
C ASP A 743 2.05 -74.66 -16.71
N LYS A 744 2.52 -74.67 -15.43
CA LYS A 744 3.94 -74.70 -14.95
C LYS A 744 4.05 -74.24 -13.48
N ASN A 745 3.99 -75.17 -12.52
CA ASN A 745 3.87 -74.81 -11.11
C ASN A 745 5.03 -75.28 -10.23
N MET A 746 5.86 -74.31 -9.86
CA MET A 746 6.89 -74.41 -8.82
C MET A 746 6.31 -73.95 -7.48
N MET A 747 6.65 -74.64 -6.39
CA MET A 747 6.17 -74.34 -5.04
C MET A 747 7.25 -74.61 -3.99
N THR A 748 7.01 -74.09 -2.78
CA THR A 748 7.96 -74.21 -1.67
C THR A 748 7.26 -74.56 -0.37
N HIS A 749 7.91 -75.40 0.45
CA HIS A 749 7.44 -75.69 1.80
C HIS A 749 8.63 -75.99 2.70
N LEU A 750 8.84 -75.17 3.74
CA LEU A 750 10.03 -75.20 4.60
C LEU A 750 11.31 -74.98 3.77
N SER A 751 12.16 -76.01 3.66
CA SER A 751 13.40 -75.98 2.86
C SER A 751 13.28 -76.82 1.59
N ASN A 752 12.07 -77.25 1.22
CA ASN A 752 11.84 -78.06 0.03
C ASN A 752 11.27 -77.21 -1.11
N ILE A 753 11.82 -77.42 -2.30
CA ILE A 753 11.29 -76.92 -3.56
C ILE A 753 10.63 -78.08 -4.27
N TYR A 754 9.46 -77.81 -4.86
CA TYR A 754 8.76 -78.76 -5.70
C TYR A 754 8.48 -78.16 -7.06
N ILE A 755 8.66 -78.94 -8.13
CA ILE A 755 8.40 -78.53 -9.51
C ILE A 755 7.55 -79.61 -10.18
N ILE A 756 6.48 -79.19 -10.86
CA ILE A 756 5.67 -80.05 -11.72
C ILE A 756 6.18 -79.88 -13.15
N GLU A 757 6.74 -80.93 -13.72
CA GLU A 757 7.24 -80.98 -15.10
C GLU A 757 6.77 -82.29 -15.74
N HIS A 758 5.75 -82.20 -16.60
CA HIS A 758 5.10 -83.38 -17.18
C HIS A 758 5.94 -84.06 -18.28
N SER A 759 6.94 -83.38 -18.82
CA SER A 759 7.82 -83.94 -19.85
C SER A 759 8.86 -84.93 -19.31
N CYS A 760 9.06 -85.01 -17.99
CA CYS A 760 10.06 -85.85 -17.34
C CYS A 760 9.41 -86.87 -16.39
N THR A 761 9.94 -88.09 -16.33
CA THR A 761 9.42 -89.15 -15.43
C THR A 761 10.47 -89.73 -14.48
N THR A 762 11.73 -89.34 -14.65
CA THR A 762 12.85 -89.73 -13.78
C THR A 762 13.68 -88.52 -13.38
N SER A 763 14.40 -88.61 -12.25
CA SER A 763 15.25 -87.52 -11.77
C SER A 763 16.41 -87.17 -12.72
N ASP A 764 16.95 -88.16 -13.44
CA ASP A 764 18.04 -87.95 -14.41
C ASP A 764 17.56 -87.19 -15.65
N GLU A 765 16.37 -87.54 -16.17
CA GLU A 765 15.71 -86.79 -17.26
C GLU A 765 15.44 -85.35 -16.85
N PHE A 766 14.93 -85.14 -15.63
CA PHE A 766 14.64 -83.81 -15.12
C PHE A 766 15.91 -82.96 -14.90
N ASN A 767 16.97 -83.53 -14.32
CA ASN A 767 18.26 -82.84 -14.18
C ASN A 767 18.88 -82.49 -15.54
N LYS A 768 18.69 -83.33 -16.55
CA LYS A 768 19.10 -83.01 -17.92
C LYS A 768 18.25 -81.87 -18.49
N HIS A 769 16.93 -81.92 -18.34
CA HIS A 769 16.02 -80.87 -18.78
C HIS A 769 16.38 -79.50 -18.19
N LEU A 770 16.61 -79.43 -16.87
CA LEU A 770 16.98 -78.18 -16.19
C LEU A 770 18.29 -77.59 -16.74
N ARG A 771 19.30 -78.44 -16.99
CA ARG A 771 20.60 -78.01 -17.56
C ARG A 771 20.48 -77.57 -19.01
N ASP A 772 19.79 -78.35 -19.83
CA ASP A 772 19.63 -78.07 -21.27
C ASP A 772 18.87 -76.75 -21.50
N ASN A 773 18.00 -76.35 -20.56
CA ASN A 773 17.22 -75.10 -20.61
C ASN A 773 17.78 -73.96 -19.74
N ASN A 774 18.95 -74.12 -19.12
CA ASN A 774 19.56 -73.14 -18.22
C ASN A 774 18.58 -72.60 -17.15
N VAL A 775 17.83 -73.50 -16.53
CA VAL A 775 16.83 -73.10 -15.53
C VAL A 775 17.52 -72.65 -14.25
N PHE A 776 17.21 -71.45 -13.79
CA PHE A 776 17.67 -70.92 -12.52
C PHE A 776 16.50 -70.49 -11.63
N ILE A 777 16.80 -70.38 -10.35
CA ILE A 777 15.91 -69.87 -9.33
C ILE A 777 16.55 -68.74 -8.53
N LYS A 778 15.75 -67.75 -8.13
CA LYS A 778 16.10 -66.72 -7.15
C LYS A 778 15.33 -66.95 -5.86
N TYR A 779 16.02 -66.94 -4.71
CA TYR A 779 15.44 -67.18 -3.39
C TYR A 779 16.14 -66.38 -2.29
N ALA A 780 15.43 -66.15 -1.18
CA ALA A 780 16.01 -65.60 0.03
C ALA A 780 16.94 -66.63 0.70
N THR A 781 18.21 -66.26 0.87
CA THR A 781 19.21 -67.10 1.54
C THR A 781 19.10 -66.98 3.07
N ASN A 782 19.46 -68.03 3.81
CA ASN A 782 19.62 -67.97 5.26
C ASN A 782 20.99 -67.43 5.72
N ALA A 783 21.90 -67.18 4.78
CA ALA A 783 23.23 -66.66 5.02
C ALA A 783 23.49 -65.43 4.12
N PRO A 784 23.00 -64.23 4.51
CA PRO A 784 23.19 -63.01 3.72
C PRO A 784 24.66 -62.57 3.71
N GLN A 785 25.06 -61.86 2.66
CA GLN A 785 26.43 -61.38 2.46
C GLN A 785 26.45 -59.86 2.34
N PHE A 786 27.49 -59.20 2.86
CA PHE A 786 27.71 -57.77 2.63
C PHE A 786 28.84 -57.58 1.61
N ILE A 787 28.53 -56.96 0.48
CA ILE A 787 29.45 -56.70 -0.62
C ILE A 787 29.77 -55.19 -0.61
N PRO A 788 30.95 -54.75 -0.13
CA PRO A 788 31.28 -53.34 -0.05
C PRO A 788 31.42 -52.74 -1.45
N LEU A 789 30.98 -51.49 -1.60
CA LEU A 789 31.26 -50.67 -2.78
C LEU A 789 32.75 -50.27 -2.81
N PRO A 790 33.28 -49.83 -3.96
CA PRO A 790 34.62 -49.24 -4.04
C PRO A 790 34.82 -48.14 -2.98
N ARG A 791 36.02 -48.10 -2.37
CA ARG A 791 36.34 -47.29 -1.17
C ARG A 791 36.12 -45.77 -1.31
N ASN A 792 35.86 -45.27 -2.51
CA ASN A 792 35.63 -43.86 -2.84
C ASN A 792 34.15 -43.51 -3.07
N THR A 793 33.22 -44.47 -3.00
CA THR A 793 31.79 -44.23 -3.24
C THR A 793 31.10 -43.80 -1.93
N GLN A 794 31.08 -42.50 -1.65
CA GLN A 794 30.23 -41.92 -0.60
C GLN A 794 28.89 -41.48 -1.22
N ILE A 795 27.80 -42.09 -0.77
CA ILE A 795 26.45 -41.74 -1.24
C ILE A 795 25.91 -40.64 -0.33
N GLN A 796 25.72 -39.44 -0.88
CA GLN A 796 25.19 -38.30 -0.16
C GLN A 796 24.15 -37.58 -1.03
N LEU A 797 22.98 -37.32 -0.44
CA LEU A 797 21.91 -36.54 -1.03
C LEU A 797 21.50 -35.42 -0.07
N ASN A 798 21.11 -34.29 -0.62
CA ASN A 798 20.57 -33.15 0.12
C ASN A 798 19.10 -32.93 -0.22
N SER A 799 18.33 -32.47 0.75
CA SER A 799 16.98 -31.95 0.57
C SER A 799 16.99 -30.45 0.29
N PHE A 800 15.88 -29.96 -0.27
CA PHE A 800 15.64 -28.57 -0.61
C PHE A 800 14.60 -27.95 0.32
N PHE A 801 14.58 -26.63 0.40
CA PHE A 801 13.59 -25.91 1.20
C PHE A 801 12.21 -25.97 0.52
N GLY A 802 11.14 -26.07 1.32
CA GLY A 802 9.78 -26.17 0.80
C GLY A 802 9.43 -27.63 0.58
N THR A 803 9.46 -28.11 -0.67
CA THR A 803 9.17 -29.50 -1.02
C THR A 803 10.44 -30.17 -1.58
N THR A 804 10.77 -31.36 -1.08
CA THR A 804 11.78 -32.24 -1.67
C THR A 804 11.11 -33.48 -2.25
N HIS A 805 11.49 -33.79 -3.48
CA HIS A 805 11.19 -35.05 -4.14
C HIS A 805 12.45 -35.91 -4.17
N VAL A 806 12.33 -37.20 -3.84
CA VAL A 806 13.43 -38.17 -3.91
C VAL A 806 12.94 -39.41 -4.65
N TYR A 807 13.62 -39.77 -5.74
CA TYR A 807 13.23 -40.88 -6.61
C TYR A 807 14.42 -41.48 -7.37
N MET A 808 14.20 -42.62 -8.02
CA MET A 808 15.19 -43.24 -8.90
C MET A 808 14.96 -42.83 -10.34
N GLU A 809 16.03 -42.38 -11.00
CA GLU A 809 15.99 -41.95 -12.40
C GLU A 809 16.44 -43.06 -13.37
N SER A 810 17.25 -44.02 -12.91
CA SER A 810 17.76 -45.12 -13.73
C SER A 810 17.61 -46.48 -13.06
N GLY A 811 17.41 -47.51 -13.89
CA GLY A 811 17.12 -48.89 -13.48
C GLY A 811 15.88 -49.43 -14.18
N GLU A 812 16.01 -50.63 -14.76
CA GLU A 812 14.90 -51.33 -15.44
C GLU A 812 13.72 -51.61 -14.49
N VAL A 813 13.99 -51.69 -13.19
CA VAL A 813 13.00 -51.86 -12.12
C VAL A 813 13.32 -50.88 -10.99
N GLU A 814 12.30 -50.25 -10.42
CA GLU A 814 12.45 -49.36 -9.26
C GLU A 814 12.56 -50.13 -7.96
N GLY A 815 13.53 -49.72 -7.14
CA GLY A 815 13.61 -50.13 -5.74
C GLY A 815 12.82 -49.19 -4.83
N THR A 816 12.71 -49.58 -3.57
CA THR A 816 12.08 -48.74 -2.54
C THR A 816 13.16 -47.95 -1.82
N ILE A 817 13.01 -46.63 -1.80
CA ILE A 817 13.88 -45.71 -1.07
C ILE A 817 13.35 -45.59 0.35
N LYS A 818 14.22 -45.71 1.33
CA LYS A 818 13.95 -45.38 2.72
C LYS A 818 14.97 -44.35 3.17
N CYS A 819 14.54 -43.24 3.75
CA CYS A 819 15.46 -42.21 4.21
C CYS A 819 14.83 -41.33 5.29
N LYS A 820 15.67 -40.49 5.91
CA LYS A 820 15.28 -39.42 6.82
C LYS A 820 15.52 -38.07 6.17
N ILE A 821 14.44 -37.32 5.98
CA ILE A 821 14.49 -35.97 5.39
C ILE A 821 14.36 -34.92 6.51
N PRO A 822 15.21 -33.89 6.56
CA PRO A 822 15.11 -32.85 7.58
C PRO A 822 13.84 -32.03 7.35
N LYS A 823 13.01 -31.98 8.39
CA LYS A 823 11.77 -31.24 8.47
C LYS A 823 11.98 -30.03 9.37
N SER A 824 11.78 -28.86 8.80
CA SER A 824 11.95 -27.63 9.54
C SER A 824 10.63 -27.19 10.16
N LEU A 825 10.60 -27.10 11.49
CA LEU A 825 9.63 -26.27 12.20
C LEU A 825 9.63 -24.84 11.65
N GLY A 826 10.79 -24.34 11.20
CA GLY A 826 10.93 -23.09 10.48
C GLY A 826 10.28 -23.09 9.09
N ALA A 827 10.11 -24.21 8.39
CA ALA A 827 9.42 -24.31 7.10
C ALA A 827 7.92 -24.45 7.28
N THR A 828 7.45 -25.11 8.35
CA THR A 828 6.04 -25.05 8.76
C THR A 828 5.68 -23.65 9.28
N VAL A 829 6.56 -23.00 10.04
CA VAL A 829 6.41 -21.61 10.49
C VAL A 829 6.59 -20.65 9.32
N GLN A 830 7.45 -20.90 8.32
CA GLN A 830 7.54 -20.09 7.11
C GLN A 830 6.38 -20.36 6.15
N SER A 831 5.81 -21.57 6.09
CA SER A 831 4.60 -21.88 5.32
C SER A 831 3.37 -21.26 6.01
N LEU A 832 3.33 -21.28 7.34
CA LEU A 832 2.35 -20.57 8.14
C LEU A 832 2.57 -19.06 8.05
N ASN A 833 3.81 -18.56 8.10
CA ASN A 833 4.13 -17.14 7.95
C ASN A 833 3.85 -16.70 6.53
N ASN A 834 4.23 -17.43 5.49
CA ASN A 834 3.85 -17.14 4.10
C ASN A 834 2.34 -17.23 3.91
N LYS A 835 1.62 -18.13 4.60
CA LYS A 835 0.14 -18.11 4.64
C LYS A 835 -0.40 -16.93 5.43
N THR A 836 0.29 -16.50 6.49
CA THR A 836 -0.02 -15.34 7.34
C THR A 836 0.38 -14.04 6.64
N ASP A 837 1.34 -14.04 5.73
CA ASP A 837 1.83 -12.93 4.93
C ASP A 837 0.97 -12.86 3.68
N ILE A 838 0.60 -13.99 3.05
CA ILE A 838 -0.49 -14.01 2.05
C ILE A 838 -1.81 -13.60 2.70
N LEU A 839 -2.11 -14.01 3.93
CA LEU A 839 -3.28 -13.53 4.67
C LEU A 839 -3.11 -12.08 5.08
N SER A 840 -1.91 -11.60 5.42
CA SER A 840 -1.63 -10.21 5.81
C SER A 840 -1.64 -9.30 4.60
N ASP A 841 -1.07 -9.69 3.47
CA ASP A 841 -1.15 -9.05 2.15
C ASP A 841 -2.57 -9.11 1.62
N ARG A 842 -3.32 -10.20 1.84
CA ARG A 842 -4.76 -10.23 1.55
C ARG A 842 -5.54 -9.40 2.54
N ILE A 843 -5.13 -9.26 3.80
CA ILE A 843 -5.74 -8.41 4.82
C ILE A 843 -5.41 -6.94 4.53
N GLU A 844 -4.21 -6.60 4.12
CA GLU A 844 -3.76 -5.27 3.65
C GLU A 844 -4.35 -4.95 2.28
N ALA A 845 -4.56 -5.94 1.41
CA ALA A 845 -5.35 -5.76 0.18
C ALA A 845 -6.84 -5.61 0.51
N ILE A 846 -7.38 -6.31 1.51
CA ILE A 846 -8.75 -6.15 2.01
C ILE A 846 -8.92 -4.82 2.77
N GLU A 847 -7.91 -4.35 3.50
CA GLU A 847 -7.86 -3.07 4.21
C GLU A 847 -7.62 -1.93 3.24
N GLY A 848 -6.75 -2.10 2.24
CA GLY A 848 -6.61 -1.21 1.10
C GLY A 848 -7.87 -1.19 0.22
N LEU A 849 -8.63 -2.30 0.15
CA LEU A 849 -9.97 -2.33 -0.43
C LEU A 849 -11.01 -1.61 0.46
N LYS A 850 -10.83 -1.58 1.79
CA LYS A 850 -11.64 -0.75 2.72
C LYS A 850 -11.31 0.73 2.62
N ASP A 851 -10.05 1.09 2.38
CA ASP A 851 -9.66 2.48 2.12
C ASP A 851 -10.09 2.94 0.72
N SER A 852 -10.18 2.03 -0.24
CA SER A 852 -10.85 2.23 -1.54
C SER A 852 -12.38 2.26 -1.46
N GLN A 853 -13.01 1.94 -0.31
CA GLN A 853 -14.46 1.74 -0.19
C GLN A 853 -15.26 3.01 0.11
N ASN A 854 -14.63 4.16 0.37
CA ASN A 854 -15.32 5.42 0.63
C ASN A 854 -14.78 6.54 -0.27
N MET A 855 -14.98 6.41 -1.58
CA MET A 855 -14.74 7.54 -2.48
C MET A 855 -15.76 8.63 -2.18
N LYS A 856 -15.29 9.77 -1.69
CA LYS A 856 -16.10 10.97 -1.47
C LYS A 856 -16.27 11.71 -2.79
N TYR A 857 -17.50 12.11 -3.05
CA TYR A 857 -17.90 12.85 -4.23
C TYR A 857 -18.62 14.13 -3.81
N GLU A 858 -18.42 15.18 -4.59
CA GLU A 858 -19.05 16.48 -4.40
C GLU A 858 -19.44 17.03 -5.78
N THR A 859 -20.63 17.64 -5.87
CA THR A 859 -21.08 18.33 -7.07
C THR A 859 -21.98 19.50 -6.71
N ASP A 860 -21.82 20.63 -7.39
CA ASP A 860 -22.71 21.78 -7.32
C ASP A 860 -23.70 21.84 -8.48
N LYS A 861 -23.63 20.89 -9.42
CA LYS A 861 -24.44 20.85 -10.66
C LYS A 861 -25.79 20.16 -10.49
N GLY A 862 -26.04 19.54 -9.33
CA GLY A 862 -27.21 18.68 -9.11
C GLY A 862 -27.08 17.29 -9.74
N TYR A 863 -25.94 16.98 -10.38
CA TYR A 863 -25.62 15.64 -10.85
C TYR A 863 -24.11 15.38 -10.88
N LEU A 864 -23.70 14.11 -10.84
CA LEU A 864 -22.32 13.69 -11.00
C LEU A 864 -22.22 12.28 -11.57
N VAL A 865 -21.30 12.09 -12.52
CA VAL A 865 -20.93 10.76 -13.03
C VAL A 865 -19.71 10.26 -12.27
N CYS A 866 -19.90 9.27 -11.41
CA CYS A 866 -18.85 8.63 -10.64
C CYS A 866 -18.27 7.48 -11.46
N LYS A 867 -16.97 7.54 -11.76
CA LYS A 867 -16.25 6.50 -12.50
C LYS A 867 -15.57 5.51 -11.56
N GLU A 868 -15.28 4.32 -12.07
CA GLU A 868 -14.64 3.22 -11.33
C GLU A 868 -15.42 2.79 -10.09
N THR A 869 -16.74 2.98 -10.11
CA THR A 869 -17.63 2.60 -9.01
C THR A 869 -17.82 1.08 -8.97
N LYS A 870 -18.32 0.56 -7.85
CA LYS A 870 -18.67 -0.87 -7.67
C LYS A 870 -20.14 -0.99 -7.28
N ASN A 871 -20.71 -2.19 -7.42
CA ASN A 871 -22.04 -2.49 -6.89
C ASN A 871 -22.05 -2.28 -5.38
N GLY A 872 -23.01 -1.51 -4.87
CA GLY A 872 -22.93 -0.98 -3.52
C GLY A 872 -24.08 -0.06 -3.16
N VAL A 873 -23.88 0.79 -2.16
CA VAL A 873 -24.85 1.80 -1.69
C VAL A 873 -24.16 3.14 -1.57
N ILE A 874 -24.85 4.19 -2.01
CA ILE A 874 -24.49 5.58 -1.75
C ILE A 874 -24.80 5.87 -0.30
N ASP A 875 -23.79 6.33 0.41
CA ASP A 875 -23.89 6.69 1.81
C ASP A 875 -23.51 8.16 2.02
N ASP A 876 -23.81 8.67 3.21
CA ASP A 876 -23.53 10.05 3.63
C ASP A 876 -24.05 11.12 2.65
N LEU A 877 -25.16 10.84 1.95
CA LEU A 877 -25.77 11.79 1.03
C LEU A 877 -26.20 13.05 1.79
N LYS A 878 -25.52 14.15 1.50
CA LYS A 878 -25.81 15.50 1.97
C LYS A 878 -26.29 16.35 0.81
N ILE A 879 -27.36 17.10 1.03
CA ILE A 879 -27.92 18.04 0.06
C ILE A 879 -28.09 19.38 0.75
N GLU A 880 -27.49 20.43 0.20
CA GLU A 880 -27.60 21.79 0.72
C GLU A 880 -28.57 22.60 -0.14
N GLY A 881 -29.46 23.32 0.53
CA GLY A 881 -30.38 24.23 -0.13
C GLY A 881 -29.65 25.44 -0.69
N LYS A 882 -30.32 26.13 -1.62
CA LYS A 882 -29.77 27.30 -2.28
C LYS A 882 -30.90 28.22 -2.67
N THR A 883 -30.75 29.51 -2.41
CA THR A 883 -31.74 30.53 -2.78
C THR A 883 -31.08 31.63 -3.60
N LEU A 884 -31.58 31.84 -4.82
CA LEU A 884 -31.07 32.86 -5.74
C LEU A 884 -32.15 33.88 -6.06
N VAL A 885 -31.71 35.11 -6.34
CA VAL A 885 -32.58 36.20 -6.81
C VAL A 885 -32.13 36.60 -8.21
N ASN A 886 -33.04 36.53 -9.18
CA ASN A 886 -32.79 37.07 -10.50
C ASN A 886 -32.98 38.59 -10.47
N LEU A 887 -31.88 39.33 -10.51
CA LEU A 887 -31.85 40.79 -10.46
C LEU A 887 -32.24 41.43 -11.80
N PHE A 888 -32.41 40.63 -12.86
CA PHE A 888 -32.86 41.13 -14.16
C PHE A 888 -34.37 41.40 -14.17
N ASN A 889 -34.76 42.64 -14.45
CA ASN A 889 -36.15 43.02 -14.62
C ASN A 889 -36.58 42.87 -16.09
N ASN A 890 -37.35 41.83 -16.39
CA ASN A 890 -37.84 41.55 -17.75
C ASN A 890 -39.00 42.48 -18.19
N SER A 891 -39.72 43.11 -17.24
CA SER A 891 -40.94 43.86 -17.52
C SER A 891 -40.68 45.16 -18.28
N THR A 892 -39.47 45.70 -18.19
CA THR A 892 -39.03 46.93 -18.86
C THR A 892 -38.41 46.71 -20.23
N VAL A 893 -38.33 45.46 -20.71
CA VAL A 893 -37.78 45.14 -22.03
C VAL A 893 -38.76 45.59 -23.12
N LYS A 894 -38.28 46.45 -24.02
CA LYS A 894 -39.04 47.03 -25.13
C LYS A 894 -38.21 47.13 -26.41
N PHE A 895 -38.89 47.17 -27.55
CA PHE A 895 -38.26 47.49 -28.84
C PHE A 895 -38.17 49.00 -29.02
N GLN A 896 -36.99 49.52 -29.34
CA GLN A 896 -36.76 50.93 -29.64
C GLN A 896 -36.73 51.13 -31.16
N GLU A 897 -37.81 51.67 -31.72
CA GLU A 897 -37.94 51.88 -33.17
C GLU A 897 -36.85 52.81 -33.73
N GLU A 898 -36.52 53.90 -33.03
CA GLU A 898 -35.54 54.90 -33.47
C GLU A 898 -34.10 54.38 -33.55
N GLN A 899 -33.76 53.39 -32.70
CA GLN A 899 -32.41 52.84 -32.58
C GLN A 899 -32.30 51.41 -33.12
N ASN A 900 -33.40 50.87 -33.62
CA ASN A 900 -33.56 49.51 -34.15
C ASN A 900 -32.87 48.44 -33.26
N ARG A 901 -33.23 48.40 -31.98
CA ARG A 901 -32.68 47.47 -30.98
C ARG A 901 -33.73 47.12 -29.93
N LEU A 902 -33.63 45.93 -29.34
CA LEU A 902 -34.36 45.65 -28.09
C LEU A 902 -33.52 46.22 -26.94
N GLN A 903 -34.19 46.77 -25.95
CA GLN A 903 -33.54 47.47 -24.86
C GLN A 903 -34.33 47.28 -23.57
N CYS A 904 -33.59 47.06 -22.49
CA CYS A 904 -34.09 47.17 -21.12
C CYS A 904 -33.39 48.38 -20.49
N THR A 905 -34.16 49.37 -20.02
CA THR A 905 -33.66 50.53 -19.28
C THR A 905 -34.46 50.72 -18.00
N ASN A 906 -33.78 51.11 -16.92
CA ASN A 906 -34.44 51.65 -15.74
C ASN A 906 -33.90 53.04 -15.42
N ASP A 907 -34.80 54.02 -15.46
CA ASP A 907 -34.49 55.43 -15.24
C ASP A 907 -34.82 55.91 -13.81
N GLU A 908 -35.46 55.08 -12.96
CA GLU A 908 -35.95 55.52 -11.65
C GLU A 908 -35.23 54.97 -10.41
N ASN A 909 -34.35 53.95 -10.49
CA ASN A 909 -33.24 53.68 -9.55
C ASN A 909 -32.59 52.31 -9.80
N ARG A 910 -31.26 52.34 -9.99
CA ARG A 910 -30.23 51.35 -9.66
C ARG A 910 -30.59 49.85 -9.71
N TRP A 911 -30.45 49.21 -10.89
CA TRP A 911 -30.61 47.75 -10.99
C TRP A 911 -29.57 46.93 -10.24
N LEU A 912 -28.30 47.35 -10.19
CA LEU A 912 -27.25 46.67 -9.42
C LEU A 912 -26.23 47.72 -8.97
N TYR A 913 -26.33 48.26 -7.76
CA TYR A 913 -25.43 49.33 -7.27
C TYR A 913 -24.57 48.91 -6.08
N LYS A 914 -24.72 47.67 -5.63
CA LYS A 914 -23.93 47.13 -4.54
C LYS A 914 -22.60 46.67 -5.12
N LYS A 915 -21.52 47.07 -4.45
CA LYS A 915 -20.17 46.60 -4.79
C LYS A 915 -20.14 45.08 -4.63
N GLY A 916 -19.69 44.37 -5.66
CA GLY A 916 -19.64 42.91 -5.61
C GLY A 916 -19.43 42.25 -6.96
N VAL A 917 -19.23 40.94 -6.90
CA VAL A 917 -19.19 40.06 -8.08
C VAL A 917 -20.61 39.72 -8.48
N TYR A 918 -20.89 39.76 -9.78
CA TYR A 918 -22.16 39.38 -10.38
C TYR A 918 -21.96 38.43 -11.54
N THR A 919 -22.86 37.47 -11.69
CA THR A 919 -22.90 36.57 -12.84
C THR A 919 -24.02 36.99 -13.78
N ILE A 920 -23.71 37.15 -15.05
CA ILE A 920 -24.68 37.41 -16.11
C ILE A 920 -24.77 36.14 -16.96
N VAL A 921 -25.93 35.49 -16.96
CA VAL A 921 -26.21 34.28 -17.71
C VAL A 921 -27.09 34.62 -18.90
N ASN A 922 -26.53 34.55 -20.11
CA ASN A 922 -27.26 34.72 -21.36
C ASN A 922 -27.77 33.37 -21.85
N LEU A 923 -29.07 33.12 -21.66
CA LEU A 923 -29.78 31.91 -22.07
C LEU A 923 -30.29 32.00 -23.52
N CYS A 924 -30.07 33.13 -24.19
CA CYS A 924 -30.42 33.31 -25.59
C CYS A 924 -29.38 32.68 -26.52
N ASP A 925 -29.76 32.44 -27.78
CA ASP A 925 -28.88 31.96 -28.84
C ASP A 925 -27.94 33.03 -29.44
N LYS A 926 -28.13 34.30 -29.09
CA LYS A 926 -27.38 35.45 -29.64
C LYS A 926 -26.77 36.32 -28.55
N THR A 927 -25.76 37.10 -28.90
CA THR A 927 -25.03 37.99 -27.98
C THR A 927 -25.94 39.07 -27.39
N VAL A 928 -25.92 39.22 -26.06
CA VAL A 928 -26.55 40.33 -25.32
C VAL A 928 -25.49 41.31 -24.83
N THR A 929 -25.85 42.59 -24.73
CA THR A 929 -24.94 43.66 -24.31
C THR A 929 -25.41 44.41 -23.07
N PRO A 930 -25.05 43.96 -21.85
CA PRO A 930 -25.20 44.74 -20.63
C PRO A 930 -24.25 45.95 -20.62
N ASN A 931 -24.77 47.14 -20.34
CA ASN A 931 -24.01 48.38 -20.24
C ASN A 931 -23.83 48.82 -18.78
N ILE A 932 -22.60 49.20 -18.44
CA ILE A 932 -22.22 49.63 -17.10
C ILE A 932 -22.08 51.15 -17.09
N TYR A 933 -22.64 51.75 -16.06
CA TYR A 933 -22.65 53.20 -15.82
C TYR A 933 -22.11 53.51 -14.43
N THR A 934 -21.61 54.73 -14.25
CA THR A 934 -21.46 55.32 -12.91
C THR A 934 -22.84 55.68 -12.33
N THR A 935 -22.97 55.75 -11.01
CA THR A 935 -24.27 55.96 -10.35
C THR A 935 -24.64 57.42 -10.11
N ASN A 936 -23.67 58.34 -9.93
CA ASN A 936 -23.93 59.78 -9.77
C ASN A 936 -22.69 60.66 -10.09
N PRO A 937 -22.71 61.48 -11.17
CA PRO A 937 -23.74 61.56 -12.21
C PRO A 937 -23.71 60.31 -13.11
N LYS A 938 -24.86 59.88 -13.66
CA LYS A 938 -24.98 58.68 -14.52
C LYS A 938 -24.18 58.86 -15.83
N THR A 939 -22.98 58.27 -15.90
CA THR A 939 -22.13 58.28 -17.11
C THR A 939 -21.82 56.86 -17.57
N TRP A 940 -21.91 56.61 -18.89
CA TRP A 940 -21.57 55.31 -19.46
C TRP A 940 -20.07 55.01 -19.28
N ILE A 941 -19.74 53.79 -18.86
CA ILE A 941 -18.36 53.33 -18.64
C ILE A 941 -17.94 52.40 -19.77
N LYS A 942 -18.65 51.27 -19.93
CA LYS A 942 -18.35 50.24 -20.92
C LYS A 942 -19.55 49.34 -21.20
N ALA A 943 -19.50 48.68 -22.36
CA ALA A 943 -20.40 47.62 -22.77
C ALA A 943 -19.74 46.26 -22.54
N LEU A 944 -20.48 45.27 -22.04
CA LEU A 944 -20.06 43.87 -21.99
C LEU A 944 -20.77 43.11 -23.10
N ASN A 945 -20.07 42.30 -23.88
CA ASN A 945 -20.72 41.38 -24.82
C ASN A 945 -20.73 39.99 -24.22
N VAL A 946 -21.93 39.48 -23.90
CA VAL A 946 -22.12 38.12 -23.40
C VAL A 946 -22.63 37.27 -24.58
N PRO A 947 -21.82 36.36 -25.13
CA PRO A 947 -22.23 35.49 -26.23
C PRO A 947 -23.51 34.70 -25.90
N GLY A 948 -24.20 34.21 -26.93
CA GLY A 948 -25.36 33.33 -26.74
C GLY A 948 -24.98 32.07 -25.97
N ASN A 949 -25.89 31.57 -25.12
CA ASN A 949 -25.75 30.37 -24.29
C ASN A 949 -24.45 30.37 -23.46
N SER A 950 -24.11 31.52 -22.89
CA SER A 950 -22.89 31.68 -22.10
C SER A 950 -23.14 32.53 -20.87
N SER A 951 -22.26 32.40 -19.89
CA SER A 951 -22.25 33.24 -18.69
C SER A 951 -20.90 33.93 -18.53
N ILE A 952 -20.92 35.11 -17.94
CA ILE A 952 -19.70 35.83 -17.54
C ILE A 952 -19.85 36.38 -16.13
N THR A 953 -18.73 36.56 -15.44
CA THR A 953 -18.68 37.33 -14.20
C THR A 953 -18.25 38.76 -14.45
N ILE A 954 -18.78 39.67 -13.64
CA ILE A 954 -18.30 41.05 -13.52
C ILE A 954 -18.19 41.47 -12.06
N ASN A 955 -17.09 42.13 -11.71
CA ASN A 955 -16.98 42.86 -10.45
C ASN A 955 -17.43 44.32 -10.64
N LEU A 956 -18.47 44.75 -9.92
CA LEU A 956 -18.93 46.13 -9.89
C LEU A 956 -18.30 46.89 -8.72
N GLU A 957 -17.74 48.06 -9.00
CA GLU A 957 -17.23 48.98 -7.97
C GLU A 957 -18.37 49.75 -7.27
N GLU A 958 -18.05 50.38 -6.13
CA GLU A 958 -19.01 51.07 -5.24
C GLU A 958 -19.86 52.17 -5.90
N ASN A 959 -19.42 52.69 -7.06
CA ASN A 959 -20.12 53.68 -7.85
C ASN A 959 -20.54 53.19 -9.25
N GLN A 960 -20.55 51.89 -9.50
CA GLN A 960 -20.91 51.30 -10.79
C GLN A 960 -22.26 50.58 -10.73
N SER A 961 -22.97 50.55 -11.86
CA SER A 961 -24.19 49.77 -12.00
C SER A 961 -24.46 49.32 -13.42
N ILE A 962 -25.13 48.18 -13.55
CA ILE A 962 -25.76 47.76 -14.81
C ILE A 962 -27.16 48.36 -14.81
N CYS A 963 -27.46 49.35 -15.66
CA CYS A 963 -28.78 49.99 -15.72
C CYS A 963 -29.38 50.07 -17.12
N GLU A 964 -28.68 49.51 -18.10
CA GLU A 964 -29.18 49.29 -19.46
C GLU A 964 -28.67 47.93 -19.96
N VAL A 965 -29.55 47.14 -20.54
CA VAL A 965 -29.19 45.94 -21.31
C VAL A 965 -29.73 46.10 -22.72
N VAL A 966 -28.87 45.86 -23.70
CA VAL A 966 -29.17 46.09 -25.12
C VAL A 966 -28.99 44.81 -25.92
N TRP A 967 -29.93 44.52 -26.80
CA TRP A 967 -29.81 43.47 -27.81
C TRP A 967 -29.78 44.12 -29.18
N PHE A 968 -28.57 44.24 -29.74
CA PHE A 968 -28.33 44.95 -30.98
C PHE A 968 -28.79 44.17 -32.20
N TYR A 969 -29.39 44.87 -33.18
CA TYR A 969 -29.66 44.31 -34.51
C TYR A 969 -28.40 43.75 -35.19
N SER A 970 -27.22 44.34 -34.92
CA SER A 970 -25.94 43.83 -35.44
C SER A 970 -25.57 42.43 -34.94
N PHE A 971 -26.14 41.97 -33.82
CA PHE A 971 -26.00 40.59 -33.34
C PHE A 971 -27.19 39.70 -33.75
N GLY A 972 -28.02 40.17 -34.68
CA GLY A 972 -29.12 39.42 -35.27
C GLY A 972 -30.45 39.54 -34.52
N TRP A 973 -30.56 40.45 -33.54
CA TRP A 973 -31.79 40.67 -32.78
C TRP A 973 -32.81 41.52 -33.55
N THR A 974 -34.06 41.11 -33.54
CA THR A 974 -35.16 41.85 -34.18
C THR A 974 -36.34 42.01 -33.23
N SER A 975 -37.33 42.83 -33.59
CA SER A 975 -38.55 43.01 -32.80
C SER A 975 -39.36 41.71 -32.58
N SER A 976 -39.20 40.69 -33.44
CA SER A 976 -39.85 39.39 -33.27
C SER A 976 -39.24 38.52 -32.17
N ASP A 977 -38.06 38.87 -31.66
CA ASP A 977 -37.38 38.13 -30.59
C ASP A 977 -37.72 38.67 -29.18
N LEU A 978 -38.69 39.59 -29.05
CA LEU A 978 -39.05 40.26 -27.78
C LEU A 978 -39.35 39.27 -26.65
N ASP A 979 -40.09 38.19 -26.92
CA ASP A 979 -40.43 37.20 -25.90
C ASP A 979 -39.24 36.33 -25.50
N LYS A 980 -38.29 36.09 -26.43
CA LYS A 980 -37.07 35.34 -26.15
C LYS A 980 -36.14 36.10 -25.20
N VAL A 981 -36.01 37.41 -25.39
CA VAL A 981 -35.11 38.23 -24.56
C VAL A 981 -35.66 38.47 -23.15
N ARG A 982 -36.99 38.47 -22.97
CA ARG A 982 -37.62 38.61 -21.64
C ARG A 982 -37.27 37.45 -20.71
N ASN A 983 -37.19 36.24 -21.27
CA ASN A 983 -36.86 35.02 -20.51
C ASN A 983 -35.44 34.51 -20.80
N GLY A 984 -34.59 35.39 -21.32
CA GLY A 984 -33.30 35.03 -21.90
C GLY A 984 -32.08 35.48 -21.11
N LEU A 985 -32.28 36.17 -19.98
CA LEU A 985 -31.20 36.70 -19.16
C LEU A 985 -31.47 36.48 -17.67
N VAL A 986 -30.46 35.98 -16.97
CA VAL A 986 -30.44 35.90 -15.51
C VAL A 986 -29.24 36.68 -15.00
N ILE A 987 -29.44 37.56 -14.02
CA ILE A 987 -28.35 38.30 -13.37
C ILE A 987 -28.38 37.99 -11.88
N LEU A 988 -27.26 37.51 -11.34
CA LEU A 988 -27.14 37.01 -9.97
C LEU A 988 -26.00 37.72 -9.24
N GLU A 989 -26.16 37.98 -7.94
CA GLU A 989 -25.05 38.35 -7.06
C GLU A 989 -24.20 37.11 -6.75
N GLY A 990 -22.87 37.21 -6.89
CA GLY A 990 -21.93 36.10 -6.74
C GLY A 990 -21.41 35.53 -8.07
N ASP A 991 -20.47 34.58 -7.97
CA ASP A 991 -19.99 33.77 -9.10
C ASP A 991 -20.78 32.46 -9.19
N HIS A 992 -21.54 32.31 -10.27
CA HIS A 992 -22.33 31.13 -10.58
C HIS A 992 -22.03 30.59 -11.98
N THR A 993 -20.85 30.92 -12.53
CA THR A 993 -20.49 30.52 -13.89
C THR A 993 -20.29 29.01 -14.05
N GLN A 994 -19.90 28.30 -12.98
CA GLN A 994 -19.70 26.85 -12.99
C GLN A 994 -21.01 26.05 -13.00
N ASN A 995 -22.07 26.62 -12.44
CA ASN A 995 -23.41 26.04 -12.47
C ASN A 995 -24.48 27.14 -12.63
N PRO A 996 -24.63 27.70 -13.85
CA PRO A 996 -25.61 28.74 -14.10
C PRO A 996 -27.03 28.14 -14.05
N PRO A 997 -27.98 28.76 -13.32
CA PRO A 997 -29.35 28.27 -13.26
C PRO A 997 -30.06 28.44 -14.61
N SER A 998 -31.14 27.66 -14.82
CA SER A 998 -32.08 27.97 -15.90
C SER A 998 -32.84 29.26 -15.60
N TYR A 999 -33.62 29.76 -16.55
CA TYR A 999 -34.38 30.99 -16.33
C TYR A 999 -35.36 30.85 -15.15
N PHE A 1000 -35.40 31.88 -14.30
CA PHE A 1000 -36.41 32.06 -13.27
C PHE A 1000 -36.68 33.56 -13.05
N GLU A 1001 -37.84 33.89 -12.50
CA GLU A 1001 -38.22 35.26 -12.14
C GLU A 1001 -38.14 35.45 -10.63
N GLY A 1002 -37.72 36.65 -10.19
CA GLY A 1002 -37.68 37.01 -8.76
C GLY A 1002 -36.80 36.09 -7.94
N LEU A 1003 -37.30 35.66 -6.78
CA LEU A 1003 -36.63 34.74 -5.86
C LEU A 1003 -37.02 33.27 -6.12
N MET A 1004 -36.00 32.41 -6.25
CA MET A 1004 -36.16 30.97 -6.48
C MET A 1004 -35.26 30.17 -5.52
N SER A 1005 -35.73 29.03 -5.04
CA SER A 1005 -34.96 28.08 -4.22
C SER A 1005 -34.92 26.68 -4.83
N VAL A 1006 -34.01 25.82 -4.37
CA VAL A 1006 -33.96 24.40 -4.74
C VAL A 1006 -35.32 23.75 -4.49
N GLY A 1007 -35.87 23.05 -5.48
CA GLY A 1007 -37.18 22.37 -5.41
C GLY A 1007 -38.38 23.23 -5.82
N GLN A 1008 -38.21 24.56 -5.90
CA GLN A 1008 -39.27 25.47 -6.34
C GLN A 1008 -39.48 25.29 -7.86
N ASP A 1009 -40.74 25.10 -8.29
CA ASP A 1009 -41.21 24.71 -9.65
C ASP A 1009 -41.10 23.22 -10.05
N VAL A 1010 -40.79 22.33 -9.11
CA VAL A 1010 -41.02 20.89 -9.28
C VAL A 1010 -42.00 20.37 -8.22
N ASP A 1011 -42.75 19.32 -8.54
CA ASP A 1011 -43.72 18.73 -7.59
C ASP A 1011 -43.04 18.21 -6.30
N LYS A 1012 -41.76 17.86 -6.38
CA LYS A 1012 -40.96 17.24 -5.31
C LYS A 1012 -39.49 17.18 -5.65
N ILE A 1013 -38.65 17.20 -4.62
CA ILE A 1013 -37.22 16.90 -4.73
C ILE A 1013 -37.02 15.37 -4.74
N GLU A 1014 -36.31 14.88 -5.74
CA GLU A 1014 -36.01 13.45 -5.92
C GLU A 1014 -34.54 13.23 -6.25
N VAL A 1015 -33.92 12.19 -5.68
CA VAL A 1015 -32.57 11.77 -5.99
C VAL A 1015 -32.60 10.39 -6.63
N SER A 1016 -31.74 10.18 -7.64
CA SER A 1016 -31.64 8.91 -8.35
C SER A 1016 -30.19 8.51 -8.60
N SER A 1017 -29.95 7.21 -8.59
CA SER A 1017 -28.72 6.56 -9.03
C SER A 1017 -29.02 5.64 -10.22
N VAL A 1018 -28.15 5.63 -11.22
CA VAL A 1018 -28.37 4.86 -12.47
C VAL A 1018 -27.09 4.16 -12.94
N ASP A 1019 -27.21 2.87 -13.27
CA ASP A 1019 -26.22 2.10 -14.03
C ASP A 1019 -26.40 2.41 -15.51
N ASN A 1020 -25.45 3.13 -16.10
CA ASN A 1020 -25.28 3.37 -17.53
C ASN A 1020 -26.52 3.91 -18.30
N ILE A 1021 -26.36 5.08 -18.89
CA ILE A 1021 -27.41 5.94 -19.48
C ILE A 1021 -28.39 5.21 -20.43
N GLN A 1022 -29.68 5.24 -20.04
CA GLN A 1022 -30.95 5.02 -20.76
C GLN A 1022 -31.03 3.97 -21.91
N THR A 1023 -31.75 2.87 -21.67
CA THR A 1023 -32.65 2.29 -22.70
C THR A 1023 -34.02 1.94 -22.11
N LEU A 1024 -35.07 2.70 -22.47
CA LEU A 1024 -36.48 2.30 -22.31
C LEU A 1024 -37.22 2.44 -23.64
N SER A 1025 -37.52 1.28 -24.24
CA SER A 1025 -38.74 0.89 -25.01
C SER A 1025 -39.44 1.78 -26.07
N ASP A 1026 -39.07 3.02 -26.34
CA ASP A 1026 -39.91 3.95 -27.13
C ASP A 1026 -39.57 4.04 -28.63
N TYR A 1027 -39.44 2.90 -29.31
CA TYR A 1027 -39.31 2.91 -30.78
C TYR A 1027 -40.68 3.01 -31.44
N VAL A 1028 -40.85 4.00 -32.32
CA VAL A 1028 -42.07 4.20 -33.10
C VAL A 1028 -41.79 3.89 -34.56
N VAL A 1029 -42.75 3.24 -35.23
CA VAL A 1029 -42.72 3.00 -36.67
C VAL A 1029 -42.87 4.34 -37.38
N GLY A 1030 -41.91 4.68 -38.24
CA GLY A 1030 -41.83 5.98 -38.89
C GLY A 1030 -40.41 6.51 -39.00
N PHE A 1031 -40.22 7.55 -39.80
CA PHE A 1031 -38.95 8.27 -39.91
C PHE A 1031 -39.11 9.68 -39.35
N ILE A 1032 -38.05 10.20 -38.73
CA ILE A 1032 -37.96 11.62 -38.37
C ILE A 1032 -37.55 12.40 -39.61
N ALA A 1033 -38.27 13.47 -39.93
CA ALA A 1033 -38.00 14.28 -41.12
C ALA A 1033 -36.78 15.19 -40.91
N ASP A 1034 -35.80 15.09 -41.80
CA ASP A 1034 -34.51 15.80 -41.70
C ASP A 1034 -34.64 17.33 -41.64
N ALA A 1035 -35.69 17.91 -42.24
CA ALA A 1035 -35.90 19.35 -42.25
C ALA A 1035 -36.54 19.89 -40.96
N THR A 1036 -37.26 19.05 -40.20
CA THR A 1036 -38.10 19.52 -39.09
C THR A 1036 -37.80 18.84 -37.76
N GLY A 1037 -37.12 17.68 -37.76
CA GLY A 1037 -36.89 16.89 -36.55
C GLY A 1037 -38.17 16.29 -35.96
N ILE A 1038 -39.27 16.21 -36.73
CA ILE A 1038 -40.56 15.69 -36.28
C ILE A 1038 -40.78 14.28 -36.86
N LEU A 1039 -41.34 13.38 -36.04
CA LEU A 1039 -41.71 12.03 -36.47
C LEU A 1039 -42.84 12.05 -37.51
N ASN A 1040 -42.63 11.37 -38.62
CA ASN A 1040 -43.65 11.06 -39.61
C ASN A 1040 -43.95 9.55 -39.59
N SER A 1041 -45.14 9.18 -39.13
CA SER A 1041 -45.57 7.78 -38.94
C SER A 1041 -46.02 7.08 -40.23
N GLY A 1042 -45.95 7.73 -41.39
CA GLY A 1042 -46.45 7.18 -42.66
C GLY A 1042 -45.54 6.17 -43.37
N ASN A 1043 -44.28 5.99 -42.94
CA ASN A 1043 -43.33 5.07 -43.58
C ASN A 1043 -42.99 3.90 -42.65
N THR A 1044 -43.20 2.68 -43.12
CA THR A 1044 -43.06 1.45 -42.31
C THR A 1044 -41.67 0.81 -42.36
N ASP A 1045 -40.77 1.31 -43.22
CA ASP A 1045 -39.44 0.72 -43.46
C ASP A 1045 -38.42 1.17 -42.41
N PHE A 1046 -38.74 2.22 -41.65
CA PHE A 1046 -37.88 2.80 -40.63
C PHE A 1046 -38.51 2.70 -39.24
N MET A 1047 -37.63 2.54 -38.26
CA MET A 1047 -37.95 2.66 -36.85
C MET A 1047 -37.18 3.87 -36.31
N SER A 1048 -37.88 4.75 -35.62
CA SER A 1048 -37.26 5.93 -34.98
C SER A 1048 -37.44 5.86 -33.48
N TYR A 1049 -36.37 6.17 -32.75
CA TYR A 1049 -36.48 6.44 -31.33
C TYR A 1049 -36.94 7.89 -31.16
N ASN A 1050 -38.23 8.09 -30.90
CA ASN A 1050 -38.86 9.42 -30.95
C ASN A 1050 -38.85 10.15 -29.59
N THR A 1051 -38.29 9.53 -28.56
CA THR A 1051 -38.09 10.15 -27.24
C THR A 1051 -36.76 10.91 -27.23
N PHE A 1052 -36.73 12.09 -26.62
CA PHE A 1052 -35.52 12.90 -26.53
C PHE A 1052 -34.52 12.27 -25.57
N ILE A 1053 -33.30 11.98 -26.04
CA ILE A 1053 -32.23 11.39 -25.24
C ILE A 1053 -31.27 12.51 -24.85
N LYS A 1054 -31.08 12.76 -23.56
CA LYS A 1054 -30.19 13.83 -23.10
C LYS A 1054 -28.73 13.49 -23.42
N VAL A 1055 -27.98 14.46 -23.94
CA VAL A 1055 -26.57 14.34 -24.32
C VAL A 1055 -25.84 15.63 -23.98
N ASP A 1056 -24.54 15.52 -23.77
CA ASP A 1056 -23.65 16.65 -23.61
C ASP A 1056 -23.32 17.25 -24.97
N ALA A 1057 -23.18 18.57 -25.01
CA ALA A 1057 -22.71 19.28 -26.18
C ALA A 1057 -21.25 18.93 -26.50
N ASN A 1058 -20.87 18.99 -27.78
CA ASN A 1058 -19.50 18.77 -28.26
C ASN A 1058 -18.85 17.45 -27.80
N THR A 1059 -19.65 16.42 -27.62
CA THR A 1059 -19.23 15.14 -27.02
C THR A 1059 -19.46 14.00 -28.00
N SER A 1060 -18.50 13.08 -28.08
CA SER A 1060 -18.56 11.93 -28.98
C SER A 1060 -19.30 10.75 -28.36
N TYR A 1061 -20.22 10.18 -29.12
CA TYR A 1061 -21.06 9.03 -28.76
C TYR A 1061 -20.93 7.92 -29.80
N TRP A 1062 -21.24 6.69 -29.41
CA TRP A 1062 -21.21 5.54 -30.31
C TRP A 1062 -22.48 4.70 -30.19
N PHE A 1063 -22.82 3.98 -31.26
CA PHE A 1063 -23.93 3.04 -31.26
C PHE A 1063 -23.41 1.61 -31.28
N LYS A 1064 -24.05 0.72 -30.50
CA LYS A 1064 -23.74 -0.72 -30.53
C LYS A 1064 -23.98 -1.34 -31.90
N TYR A 1065 -24.98 -0.84 -32.61
CA TYR A 1065 -25.33 -1.22 -33.97
C TYR A 1065 -25.52 0.04 -34.79
N GLU A 1066 -25.23 -0.07 -36.08
CA GLU A 1066 -25.33 1.01 -37.05
C GLU A 1066 -26.72 1.68 -37.07
N VAL A 1067 -26.74 3.01 -36.92
CA VAL A 1067 -27.93 3.86 -37.18
C VAL A 1067 -27.78 4.57 -38.51
N GLU A 1068 -28.88 5.05 -39.08
CA GLU A 1068 -28.80 5.81 -40.32
C GLU A 1068 -28.56 7.31 -40.05
N LYS A 1069 -29.30 7.88 -39.09
CA LYS A 1069 -29.25 9.33 -38.79
C LYS A 1069 -29.50 9.62 -37.32
N VAL A 1070 -28.86 10.68 -36.82
CA VAL A 1070 -29.03 11.24 -35.47
C VAL A 1070 -29.52 12.68 -35.58
N TYR A 1071 -30.63 12.99 -34.92
CA TYR A 1071 -31.30 14.28 -34.92
C TYR A 1071 -30.99 15.00 -33.60
N CYS A 1072 -30.40 16.18 -33.67
CA CYS A 1072 -29.93 16.96 -32.52
C CYS A 1072 -30.93 18.05 -32.16
N TYR A 1073 -31.12 18.28 -30.86
CA TYR A 1073 -32.06 19.23 -30.29
C TYR A 1073 -31.43 19.98 -29.11
N ARG A 1074 -31.88 21.21 -28.86
CA ARG A 1074 -31.44 22.05 -27.73
C ARG A 1074 -32.18 21.68 -26.46
N GLU A 1075 -31.83 22.32 -25.34
CA GLU A 1075 -32.43 22.04 -24.03
C GLU A 1075 -33.96 22.27 -24.03
N ASP A 1076 -34.43 23.25 -24.80
CA ASP A 1076 -35.86 23.54 -25.02
C ASP A 1076 -36.56 22.57 -26.00
N LYS A 1077 -35.85 21.52 -26.45
CA LYS A 1077 -36.28 20.52 -27.44
C LYS A 1077 -36.48 21.09 -28.85
N SER A 1078 -36.02 22.31 -29.14
CA SER A 1078 -35.99 22.85 -30.50
C SER A 1078 -34.97 22.09 -31.36
N TYR A 1079 -35.33 21.83 -32.62
CA TYR A 1079 -34.50 21.07 -33.53
C TYR A 1079 -33.29 21.89 -34.04
N ILE A 1080 -32.10 21.31 -33.93
CA ILE A 1080 -30.82 21.92 -34.34
C ILE A 1080 -30.45 21.47 -35.76
N GLY A 1081 -30.53 20.17 -36.02
CA GLY A 1081 -30.07 19.58 -37.27
C GLY A 1081 -29.86 18.07 -37.18
N VAL A 1082 -29.41 17.46 -38.28
CA VAL A 1082 -29.21 16.01 -38.39
C VAL A 1082 -27.76 15.68 -38.72
N ILE A 1083 -27.25 14.61 -38.13
CA ILE A 1083 -25.94 14.02 -38.37
C ILE A 1083 -26.17 12.68 -39.10
N GLY A 1084 -25.41 12.47 -40.18
CA GLY A 1084 -25.50 11.29 -41.03
C GLY A 1084 -26.06 11.58 -42.42
N THR A 1085 -25.72 10.73 -43.39
CA THR A 1085 -26.21 10.83 -44.78
C THR A 1085 -26.97 9.57 -45.14
N SER A 1086 -27.90 9.64 -46.09
CA SER A 1086 -28.79 8.52 -46.45
C SER A 1086 -28.07 7.29 -47.04
N SER A 1087 -26.74 7.34 -47.19
CA SER A 1087 -25.92 6.32 -47.86
C SER A 1087 -24.87 5.67 -46.96
N VAL A 1088 -24.71 6.13 -45.72
CA VAL A 1088 -23.66 5.68 -44.78
C VAL A 1088 -24.26 5.50 -43.40
N PHE A 1089 -24.14 4.29 -42.86
CA PHE A 1089 -24.53 4.03 -41.49
C PHE A 1089 -23.50 4.57 -40.50
N LEU A 1090 -23.98 5.15 -39.41
CA LEU A 1090 -23.19 5.71 -38.33
C LEU A 1090 -23.08 4.69 -37.19
N ASN A 1091 -21.85 4.39 -36.80
CA ASN A 1091 -21.54 3.71 -35.54
C ASN A 1091 -21.06 4.68 -34.45
N SER A 1092 -20.84 5.96 -34.80
CA SER A 1092 -20.47 7.04 -33.88
C SER A 1092 -20.83 8.41 -34.44
N PHE A 1093 -20.96 9.40 -33.55
CA PHE A 1093 -21.18 10.80 -33.90
C PHE A 1093 -20.64 11.71 -32.79
N THR A 1094 -20.47 12.99 -33.09
CA THR A 1094 -20.16 14.01 -32.08
C THR A 1094 -21.27 15.05 -32.09
N THR A 1095 -21.81 15.36 -30.92
CA THR A 1095 -22.90 16.33 -30.76
C THR A 1095 -22.42 17.75 -31.08
N PRO A 1096 -23.26 18.61 -31.67
CA PRO A 1096 -22.98 20.04 -31.81
C PRO A 1096 -22.84 20.74 -30.45
N LEU A 1097 -22.25 21.95 -30.45
CA LEU A 1097 -21.96 22.72 -29.23
C LEU A 1097 -23.22 23.19 -28.46
N ASP A 1098 -24.38 23.20 -29.10
CA ASP A 1098 -25.68 23.61 -28.54
C ASP A 1098 -26.66 22.44 -28.37
N CYS A 1099 -26.17 21.20 -28.54
CA CYS A 1099 -27.00 20.00 -28.47
C CYS A 1099 -27.12 19.50 -27.03
N ALA A 1100 -28.37 19.39 -26.57
CA ALA A 1100 -28.72 18.85 -25.26
C ALA A 1100 -29.51 17.55 -25.37
N TYR A 1101 -30.19 17.31 -26.48
CA TYR A 1101 -30.91 16.06 -26.72
C TYR A 1101 -30.67 15.52 -28.13
N VAL A 1102 -30.74 14.21 -28.29
CA VAL A 1102 -30.76 13.54 -29.59
C VAL A 1102 -31.94 12.59 -29.73
N LYS A 1103 -32.33 12.36 -30.98
CA LYS A 1103 -33.15 11.23 -31.44
C LYS A 1103 -32.41 10.54 -32.56
N TYR A 1104 -32.79 9.32 -32.91
CA TYR A 1104 -32.14 8.63 -34.04
C TYR A 1104 -33.10 7.68 -34.76
N ARG A 1105 -32.76 7.34 -36.00
CA ARG A 1105 -33.51 6.37 -36.81
C ARG A 1105 -32.62 5.26 -37.36
N TYR A 1106 -33.22 4.12 -37.62
CA TYR A 1106 -32.56 2.99 -38.28
C TYR A 1106 -33.50 2.25 -39.23
N ASN A 1107 -32.91 1.48 -40.14
CA ASN A 1107 -33.65 0.67 -41.10
C ASN A 1107 -34.13 -0.63 -40.43
N LYS A 1108 -35.44 -0.86 -40.44
CA LYS A 1108 -36.09 -1.99 -39.76
C LYS A 1108 -35.61 -3.36 -40.28
N THR A 1109 -35.17 -3.42 -41.53
CA THR A 1109 -34.76 -4.66 -42.21
C THR A 1109 -33.45 -5.26 -41.67
N LEU A 1110 -32.66 -4.49 -40.92
CA LEU A 1110 -31.38 -4.92 -40.35
C LEU A 1110 -31.53 -5.84 -39.11
N GLY A 1111 -32.74 -5.97 -38.56
CA GLY A 1111 -33.08 -6.89 -37.45
C GLY A 1111 -32.50 -6.54 -36.07
N ASN A 1112 -31.35 -5.86 -36.03
CA ASN A 1112 -30.70 -5.41 -34.79
C ASN A 1112 -31.19 -4.02 -34.40
N VAL A 1113 -31.67 -3.87 -33.16
CA VAL A 1113 -32.12 -2.58 -32.61
C VAL A 1113 -30.90 -1.78 -32.13
N PRO A 1114 -30.58 -0.62 -32.74
CA PRO A 1114 -29.42 0.18 -32.36
C PRO A 1114 -29.62 0.84 -31.01
N LYS A 1115 -28.58 0.78 -30.18
CA LYS A 1115 -28.54 1.35 -28.82
C LYS A 1115 -27.45 2.41 -28.77
N LEU A 1116 -27.81 3.61 -28.32
CA LEU A 1116 -26.87 4.70 -28.08
C LEU A 1116 -26.10 4.40 -26.80
N ASN A 1117 -24.79 4.21 -26.90
CA ASN A 1117 -23.93 3.93 -25.77
C ASN A 1117 -23.00 5.12 -25.50
N TYR A 1118 -22.78 5.41 -24.23
CA TYR A 1118 -21.49 5.91 -23.76
C TYR A 1118 -20.66 4.70 -23.30
N ILE A 1119 -19.39 4.88 -22.96
CA ILE A 1119 -18.40 3.81 -22.75
C ILE A 1119 -18.94 2.62 -21.87
N VAL A 1120 -18.95 1.44 -22.51
CA VAL A 1120 -18.90 0.02 -22.05
C VAL A 1120 -20.01 -0.55 -21.11
N GLY A 1121 -21.00 -1.23 -21.74
CA GLY A 1121 -21.32 -2.65 -21.49
C GLY A 1121 -21.85 -3.13 -20.13
N GLY A 1122 -23.11 -2.82 -19.78
CA GLY A 1122 -23.81 -3.41 -18.61
C GLY A 1122 -25.34 -3.45 -18.77
N LYS A 1123 -26.06 -4.21 -17.91
CA LYS A 1123 -27.53 -4.34 -17.89
C LYS A 1123 -28.15 -3.20 -17.05
N TYR A 1124 -29.16 -2.50 -17.57
CA TYR A 1124 -29.84 -1.37 -16.93
C TYR A 1124 -30.38 -1.66 -15.51
N GLN A 1125 -29.93 -0.86 -14.53
CA GLN A 1125 -30.45 -0.80 -13.15
C GLN A 1125 -30.55 0.67 -12.72
N SER A 1126 -31.64 1.06 -12.03
CA SER A 1126 -31.78 2.41 -11.45
C SER A 1126 -32.50 2.35 -10.10
N ASP A 1127 -32.09 3.21 -9.17
CA ASP A 1127 -32.76 3.43 -7.89
C ASP A 1127 -33.12 4.91 -7.78
N LYS A 1128 -34.37 5.19 -7.40
CA LYS A 1128 -34.93 6.54 -7.33
C LYS A 1128 -35.68 6.70 -6.02
N LYS A 1129 -35.30 7.71 -5.25
CA LYS A 1129 -35.91 8.04 -3.96
C LYS A 1129 -36.47 9.46 -3.98
N GLN A 1130 -37.68 9.59 -3.45
CA GLN A 1130 -38.25 10.89 -3.11
C GLN A 1130 -37.81 11.27 -1.70
N ILE A 1131 -37.46 12.54 -1.49
CA ILE A 1131 -37.05 13.01 -0.17
C ILE A 1131 -38.30 13.32 0.66
N LEU A 1132 -38.51 12.53 1.72
CA LEU A 1132 -39.68 12.60 2.59
C LEU A 1132 -39.26 12.72 4.05
N PHE A 1133 -39.85 13.65 4.79
CA PHE A 1133 -39.64 13.82 6.24
C PHE A 1133 -40.88 13.44 7.03
N TYR A 1134 -40.68 13.03 8.28
CA TYR A 1134 -41.77 12.79 9.24
C TYR A 1134 -42.22 14.12 9.84
N ASN A 1135 -43.48 14.50 9.60
CA ASN A 1135 -44.08 15.68 10.23
C ASN A 1135 -44.34 15.45 11.74
N GLU A 1136 -44.82 16.46 12.46
CA GLU A 1136 -45.11 16.38 13.90
C GLU A 1136 -46.14 15.29 14.27
N ASN A 1137 -46.97 14.87 13.30
CA ASN A 1137 -47.96 13.80 13.47
C ASN A 1137 -47.41 12.40 13.12
N GLY A 1138 -46.15 12.31 12.69
CA GLY A 1138 -45.50 11.08 12.25
C GLY A 1138 -45.88 10.62 10.83
N GLU A 1139 -46.47 11.49 10.02
CA GLU A 1139 -46.82 11.22 8.62
C GLU A 1139 -45.68 11.67 7.68
N LEU A 1140 -45.46 10.95 6.58
CA LEU A 1140 -44.41 11.29 5.60
C LEU A 1140 -44.89 12.38 4.65
N GLU A 1141 -44.15 13.49 4.58
CA GLU A 1141 -44.41 14.61 3.68
C GLU A 1141 -43.18 14.94 2.80
N PRO A 1142 -43.39 15.38 1.54
CA PRO A 1142 -42.31 15.83 0.67
C PRO A 1142 -41.72 17.16 1.13
N ILE A 1143 -40.40 17.28 1.02
CA ILE A 1143 -39.76 18.59 1.04
C ILE A 1143 -40.03 19.27 -0.31
N GLN A 1144 -40.66 20.45 -0.25
CA GLN A 1144 -41.03 21.23 -1.45
C GLN A 1144 -39.93 22.22 -1.86
N GLU A 1145 -39.36 22.95 -0.89
CA GLU A 1145 -38.33 23.95 -1.12
C GLU A 1145 -37.18 23.72 -0.12
N LEU A 1146 -35.94 23.85 -0.58
CA LEU A 1146 -34.73 23.79 0.25
C LEU A 1146 -33.97 25.13 0.08
N HIS A 1147 -34.04 25.98 1.10
CA HIS A 1147 -33.47 27.34 1.04
C HIS A 1147 -31.99 27.37 1.43
N GLU A 1148 -31.30 28.50 1.19
CA GLU A 1148 -29.84 28.70 1.39
C GLU A 1148 -29.22 28.10 2.68
N TRP A 1149 -29.95 28.09 3.80
CA TRP A 1149 -29.44 27.59 5.09
C TRP A 1149 -29.93 26.17 5.45
N ASP A 1150 -30.83 25.63 4.66
CA ASP A 1150 -31.42 24.31 4.90
C ASP A 1150 -30.47 23.21 4.41
N SER A 1151 -30.46 22.08 5.11
CA SER A 1151 -29.68 20.92 4.69
C SER A 1151 -30.39 19.60 4.96
N ILE A 1152 -30.02 18.60 4.17
CA ILE A 1152 -30.31 17.20 4.41
C ILE A 1152 -28.98 16.53 4.69
N GLU A 1153 -28.86 15.82 5.80
CA GLU A 1153 -27.60 15.22 6.23
C GLU A 1153 -27.82 13.95 7.06
N LYS A 1154 -26.85 13.04 7.01
CA LYS A 1154 -26.82 11.82 7.81
C LYS A 1154 -26.13 12.09 9.16
N HIS A 1155 -26.73 11.61 10.25
CA HIS A 1155 -26.21 11.80 11.61
C HIS A 1155 -25.50 10.53 12.13
N SER A 1156 -24.83 10.65 13.28
CA SER A 1156 -24.04 9.57 13.90
C SER A 1156 -24.84 8.31 14.29
N ASP A 1157 -26.16 8.41 14.31
CA ASP A 1157 -27.09 7.30 14.58
C ASP A 1157 -27.51 6.54 13.31
N ASN A 1158 -26.88 6.84 12.16
CA ASN A 1158 -27.17 6.29 10.83
C ASN A 1158 -28.55 6.65 10.26
N LYS A 1159 -29.16 7.75 10.71
CA LYS A 1159 -30.40 8.29 10.14
C LYS A 1159 -30.15 9.59 9.39
N TRP A 1160 -31.07 9.93 8.49
CA TRP A 1160 -31.06 11.20 7.76
C TRP A 1160 -32.01 12.19 8.41
N TYR A 1161 -31.59 13.45 8.44
CA TYR A 1161 -32.35 14.54 9.02
C TYR A 1161 -32.44 15.69 8.03
N TYR A 1162 -33.62 16.29 7.96
CA TYR A 1162 -33.86 17.57 7.35
C TYR A 1162 -33.71 18.66 8.41
N HIS A 1163 -32.72 19.51 8.22
CA HIS A 1163 -32.46 20.67 9.04
C HIS A 1163 -33.01 21.90 8.34
N LYS A 1164 -34.17 22.34 8.81
CA LYS A 1164 -34.81 23.56 8.33
C LYS A 1164 -34.34 24.72 9.18
N ARG A 1165 -33.57 25.60 8.58
CA ARG A 1165 -32.97 26.79 9.22
C ARG A 1165 -33.51 28.08 8.62
N SER A 1166 -34.55 27.99 7.80
CA SER A 1166 -35.07 29.10 7.04
C SER A 1166 -36.59 29.20 7.11
N GLY A 1167 -37.08 30.42 6.93
CA GLY A 1167 -38.49 30.73 6.72
C GLY A 1167 -38.67 31.63 5.51
N LYS A 1168 -39.89 31.65 4.96
CA LYS A 1168 -40.28 32.51 3.82
C LYS A 1168 -41.45 33.38 4.23
N ARG A 1169 -41.41 34.68 3.93
CA ARG A 1169 -42.48 35.65 4.19
C ARG A 1169 -42.58 36.69 3.08
N SER A 1170 -43.66 37.48 3.08
CA SER A 1170 -43.74 38.68 2.25
C SER A 1170 -42.71 39.71 2.71
N TYR A 1171 -42.14 40.45 1.76
CA TYR A 1171 -41.10 41.46 1.99
C TYR A 1171 -41.49 42.52 3.03
N GLN A 1172 -40.54 42.87 3.89
CA GLN A 1172 -40.62 44.03 4.79
C GLN A 1172 -39.50 45.02 4.47
N ALA A 1173 -39.79 46.32 4.60
CA ALA A 1173 -38.79 47.37 4.39
C ALA A 1173 -37.57 47.13 5.28
N GLU A 1174 -36.37 47.30 4.74
CA GLU A 1174 -35.05 47.03 5.34
C GLU A 1174 -34.58 45.56 5.26
N ASP A 1175 -35.40 44.63 4.75
CA ASP A 1175 -34.96 43.23 4.57
C ASP A 1175 -33.75 43.14 3.61
N GLU A 1176 -33.66 44.04 2.63
CA GLU A 1176 -32.57 44.16 1.64
C GLU A 1176 -31.22 44.58 2.25
N ASN A 1177 -31.23 45.12 3.48
CA ASN A 1177 -30.05 45.59 4.20
C ASN A 1177 -29.54 44.56 5.22
N ASN A 1178 -30.21 43.41 5.37
CA ASN A 1178 -29.84 42.37 6.33
C ASN A 1178 -29.18 41.18 5.64
N SER A 1179 -27.93 40.88 6.00
CA SER A 1179 -27.16 39.77 5.43
C SER A 1179 -27.72 38.37 5.74
N SER A 1180 -28.60 38.25 6.75
CA SER A 1180 -29.28 36.99 7.07
C SER A 1180 -30.57 36.79 6.29
N TYR A 1181 -30.92 37.69 5.36
CA TYR A 1181 -32.12 37.66 4.54
C TYR A 1181 -31.77 37.70 3.04
N ILE A 1182 -32.60 37.05 2.22
CA ILE A 1182 -32.53 37.05 0.77
C ILE A 1182 -33.90 37.49 0.24
N THR A 1183 -33.96 38.53 -0.57
CA THR A 1183 -35.24 39.14 -0.99
C THR A 1183 -35.23 39.60 -2.44
N ASP A 1184 -36.38 39.43 -3.12
CA ASP A 1184 -36.67 40.04 -4.42
C ASP A 1184 -37.57 41.28 -4.30
N MET A 1185 -37.70 41.82 -3.08
CA MET A 1185 -38.61 42.91 -2.69
C MET A 1185 -40.11 42.57 -2.78
N THR A 1186 -40.46 41.33 -3.08
CA THR A 1186 -41.83 40.79 -2.99
C THR A 1186 -41.92 39.75 -1.87
N ASN A 1187 -40.94 38.84 -1.83
CA ASN A 1187 -40.77 37.80 -0.84
C ASN A 1187 -39.37 37.86 -0.24
N THR A 1188 -39.26 37.43 1.01
CA THR A 1188 -38.01 37.35 1.75
C THR A 1188 -37.87 35.98 2.39
N VAL A 1189 -36.75 35.33 2.09
CA VAL A 1189 -36.26 34.14 2.77
C VAL A 1189 -35.30 34.58 3.86
N TYR A 1190 -35.49 34.10 5.09
CA TYR A 1190 -34.73 34.53 6.26
C TYR A 1190 -34.28 33.35 7.10
N GLN A 1191 -33.14 33.51 7.78
CA GLN A 1191 -32.63 32.51 8.71
C GLN A 1191 -33.47 32.48 10.00
N LEU A 1192 -33.85 31.28 10.46
CA LEU A 1192 -34.55 31.07 11.73
C LEU A 1192 -33.60 31.25 12.92
N ALA A 1193 -34.15 31.65 14.06
CA ALA A 1193 -33.38 31.81 15.31
C ALA A 1193 -33.01 30.46 15.94
N GLU A 1194 -33.86 29.45 15.77
CA GLU A 1194 -33.65 28.07 16.19
C GLU A 1194 -33.93 27.15 14.99
N GLU A 1195 -33.12 26.12 14.80
CA GLU A 1195 -33.33 25.15 13.71
C GLU A 1195 -34.45 24.17 14.05
N GLU A 1196 -35.26 23.83 13.05
CA GLU A 1196 -36.23 22.75 13.13
C GLU A 1196 -35.60 21.49 12.49
N VAL A 1197 -35.58 20.38 13.22
CA VAL A 1197 -34.94 19.13 12.76
C VAL A 1197 -35.98 18.03 12.63
N TYR A 1198 -36.12 17.49 11.43
CA TYR A 1198 -37.09 16.44 11.11
C TYR A 1198 -36.36 15.17 10.65
N GLU A 1199 -36.74 14.00 11.17
CA GLU A 1199 -36.23 12.72 10.68
C GLU A 1199 -36.75 12.45 9.25
N LEU A 1200 -35.88 11.93 8.38
CA LEU A 1200 -36.20 11.55 7.01
C LEU A 1200 -36.45 10.06 6.87
N ALA A 1201 -37.22 9.68 5.84
CA ALA A 1201 -37.25 8.32 5.36
C ALA A 1201 -35.84 7.89 4.89
N PRO A 1202 -35.45 6.60 5.05
CA PRO A 1202 -34.11 6.14 4.67
C PRO A 1202 -33.75 6.45 3.20
N LEU A 1203 -32.58 7.07 2.99
CA LEU A 1203 -32.08 7.51 1.69
C LEU A 1203 -30.90 6.63 1.20
N HIS A 1204 -31.05 5.31 1.28
CA HIS A 1204 -30.09 4.36 0.68
C HIS A 1204 -30.38 4.22 -0.81
N LEU A 1205 -29.47 4.72 -1.64
CA LEU A 1205 -29.50 4.57 -3.10
C LEU A 1205 -28.45 3.54 -3.51
N ASP A 1206 -28.78 2.66 -4.45
CA ASP A 1206 -27.79 1.69 -4.96
C ASP A 1206 -26.69 2.39 -5.77
N SER A 1207 -25.46 1.87 -5.74
CA SER A 1207 -24.40 2.20 -6.68
C SER A 1207 -24.10 1.02 -7.60
N TYR A 1208 -23.51 1.30 -8.76
CA TYR A 1208 -23.34 0.32 -9.84
C TYR A 1208 -21.88 0.20 -10.26
N ALA A 1209 -21.50 -0.98 -10.72
CA ALA A 1209 -20.14 -1.26 -11.15
C ALA A 1209 -19.74 -0.46 -12.40
N ASN A 1210 -18.47 -0.04 -12.44
CA ASN A 1210 -17.82 0.79 -13.45
C ASN A 1210 -18.24 2.27 -13.45
N GLU A 1211 -19.53 2.57 -13.54
CA GLU A 1211 -20.01 3.96 -13.57
C GLU A 1211 -21.37 4.10 -12.88
N THR A 1212 -21.52 5.11 -12.03
CA THR A 1212 -22.79 5.45 -11.36
C THR A 1212 -23.10 6.93 -11.60
N LEU A 1213 -24.25 7.24 -12.21
CA LEU A 1213 -24.75 8.62 -12.32
C LEU A 1213 -25.67 8.94 -11.15
N ILE A 1214 -25.33 9.96 -10.36
CA ILE A 1214 -26.19 10.53 -9.32
C ILE A 1214 -26.82 11.81 -9.84
N LEU A 1215 -28.13 11.95 -9.66
CA LEU A 1215 -28.91 13.09 -10.12
C LEU A 1215 -29.94 13.48 -9.06
N CYS A 1216 -30.01 14.77 -8.75
CA CYS A 1216 -31.09 15.39 -7.99
C CYS A 1216 -31.98 16.22 -8.92
N ASN A 1217 -33.27 15.89 -8.96
CA ASN A 1217 -34.27 16.69 -9.65
C ASN A 1217 -34.77 17.79 -8.70
N SER A 1218 -34.35 19.04 -8.95
CA SER A 1218 -34.55 20.17 -8.04
C SER A 1218 -35.08 21.45 -8.70
N GLY A 1219 -35.57 21.38 -9.94
CA GLY A 1219 -36.08 22.54 -10.67
C GLY A 1219 -34.97 23.44 -11.24
N ALA A 1220 -35.21 24.75 -11.24
CA ALA A 1220 -34.33 25.72 -11.92
C ALA A 1220 -32.96 25.93 -11.24
N ILE A 1221 -32.86 25.58 -9.96
CA ILE A 1221 -31.64 25.71 -9.15
C ILE A 1221 -31.18 24.32 -8.73
N SER A 1222 -29.94 23.98 -9.04
CA SER A 1222 -29.31 22.76 -8.55
C SER A 1222 -28.76 22.94 -7.13
N PRO A 1223 -28.94 21.95 -6.24
CA PRO A 1223 -28.32 21.95 -4.94
C PRO A 1223 -26.85 21.56 -5.05
N LYS A 1224 -26.11 21.88 -3.99
CA LYS A 1224 -24.84 21.24 -3.72
C LYS A 1224 -25.10 19.87 -3.09
N MET A 1225 -24.42 18.84 -3.58
CA MET A 1225 -24.50 17.48 -3.05
C MET A 1225 -23.11 16.97 -2.69
N GLU A 1226 -23.01 16.31 -1.54
CA GLU A 1226 -21.84 15.54 -1.11
C GLU A 1226 -22.31 14.11 -0.77
N PHE A 1227 -21.54 13.09 -1.15
CA PHE A 1227 -21.89 11.70 -0.83
C PHE A 1227 -20.66 10.79 -0.93
N SER A 1228 -20.76 9.59 -0.39
CA SER A 1228 -19.77 8.52 -0.57
C SER A 1228 -20.41 7.32 -1.26
N ILE A 1229 -19.61 6.53 -1.98
CA ILE A 1229 -20.08 5.26 -2.56
C ILE A 1229 -19.40 4.12 -1.82
N THR A 1230 -20.19 3.34 -1.08
CA THR A 1230 -19.76 2.14 -0.35
C THR A 1230 -19.97 0.91 -1.22
N SER A 1231 -18.94 0.09 -1.42
CA SER A 1231 -19.09 -1.18 -2.16
C SER A 1231 -19.39 -2.35 -1.22
N HIS A 1232 -20.36 -3.20 -1.56
CA HIS A 1232 -20.68 -4.38 -0.76
C HIS A 1232 -19.66 -5.50 -1.01
N ILE A 1233 -19.16 -6.11 0.07
CA ILE A 1233 -18.28 -7.30 0.06
C ILE A 1233 -19.05 -8.61 -0.27
N ASN A 1234 -20.28 -8.56 -0.77
CA ASN A 1234 -21.15 -9.75 -0.84
C ASN A 1234 -21.08 -10.59 -2.13
N GLU A 1235 -19.97 -10.53 -2.89
CA GLU A 1235 -19.68 -11.52 -3.93
C GLU A 1235 -18.26 -12.10 -3.78
N LEU A 1236 -18.05 -12.85 -2.69
CA LEU A 1236 -16.95 -13.80 -2.52
C LEU A 1236 -17.51 -15.19 -2.21
#